data_AF-A0A369LQ78-F1
#
_entry.id   AF-A0A369LQ78-F1
#
_cell.length_a   1.000
_cell.length_b   1.000
_cell.length_c   1.000
_cell.angle_alpha   90.00
_cell.angle_beta   90.00
_cell.angle_gamma   90.00
#
_symmetry.space_group_name_H-M   'P 1'
#
loop_
_entity.id
_entity.type
_entity.pdbx_description
1 polymer ?
#
loop_
_entity_poly.entity_id
_entity_poly.type
_entity_poly.pdbx_seq_one_letter_code
_entity_poly.pdbx_strand_id
1 'polypeptide(L)'
;MFAALALNRMASTACERNPGLLACDFRGAGRMPRTDHSRGAAMELKKTERVEVKLPADMPNKYIDENGVQWTYSRCFYCHMNCGIVIGVDTKTDRVVEIRGNWKEGTVLCDRMGERGQKAIQMHYHPKRINHVLKRAGERGEDKWEEIPYEKAMDEIADKLQALIDKYGPETLVSSEGTYRSDHLWARTRFFNNLGNPGNVIDPGTICWCWNYTLNMAMVGWPIEAISPVGIDQSDTFVVWGLSASEKYGPQSPMWRQYLAAMDRPGKKPKMIVIDPYCTTQALLADIWMPIYPGTDHALALAWLHEVIENEWYDEEFIKWWSNGPFLLDKKTKHTIRADQVKEGAAHSDFVVWDDLADDILLWNSDKNEWFADGDVDPALSGTHAISLLDGSSVECYTAWDAIKEMAEPYSPQWAAPVTGIPENKIADSARVYATNGNAFITWGLGGGDQAGPNASRLCITKTILRIICNYIDKPGGEYVGEPGVVQADGSKPFPYRDAEMEMSELVTPEIRKKYIGYDQFRAMSWKGYEPIYDAYMKMFGVPRPMLHQLLCSPVLVYDAMEFGDPYPIKAMIMWSSNPFAWAPDPQRLYKIMKNNLELIVSVEYWKTPAAAMADYIIPGCDSLERPCFTTAEDSNDFVVCGDRGSKPVGDRVMDYDFFRGLGIRMGQAEAWPWETYEDVIKHRISRGVDVDYTTLCEQGTWFPGPTRSFKYAETLPNGQTKGFATPTRKAEIYPTLMEDLDYSALPYYRELPETPLSNPELAKKYPLRLTTGGRVSVLYHSENRVPGQGTRSIFPYPSVYMHREDARACGVRDGDWVWIENERGRIKQVAHVDQAIIKGTVQAMPSWWYPELPAEEPWNQGAFISNVGCLVDGTVRGSDEATGTWTNRGLLCRIYPCIDPADRTDVTVTGDQFIEGDTYFNDQYDKLGCREIKRIDWENADPGQHPTCTYDTLGK
;
A
#
# COMPACT_ATOMS: atom_id res chain seq x y z
N MET A 1 2.15 35.05 -0.82
CA MET A 1 2.88 35.14 -2.10
C MET A 1 4.36 35.57 -1.97
N PHE A 2 4.80 36.31 -0.95
CA PHE A 2 6.23 36.67 -0.76
C PHE A 2 7.07 35.70 0.12
N ALA A 3 6.45 34.71 0.78
CA ALA A 3 7.17 33.71 1.60
C ALA A 3 7.72 32.52 0.79
N ALA A 4 7.13 32.19 -0.36
CA ALA A 4 7.55 31.08 -1.23
C ALA A 4 8.84 31.36 -2.02
N LEU A 5 9.20 32.62 -2.24
CA LEU A 5 10.42 33.00 -2.97
C LEU A 5 11.68 33.03 -2.09
N ALA A 6 11.53 33.09 -0.76
CA ALA A 6 12.67 33.13 0.17
C ALA A 6 13.31 31.74 0.37
N LEU A 7 12.52 30.66 0.30
CA LEU A 7 12.98 29.27 0.42
C LEU A 7 13.89 28.83 -0.74
N ASN A 8 13.66 29.34 -1.96
CA ASN A 8 14.45 28.98 -3.15
C ASN A 8 15.88 29.55 -3.15
N ARG A 9 16.20 30.61 -2.38
CA ARG A 9 17.56 31.17 -2.33
C ARG A 9 18.47 30.54 -1.27
N MET A 10 17.90 29.89 -0.25
CA MET A 10 18.71 29.22 0.79
C MET A 10 19.13 27.80 0.37
N ALA A 11 18.31 27.09 -0.41
CA ALA A 11 18.65 25.75 -0.91
C ALA A 11 19.78 25.76 -1.97
N SER A 12 19.91 26.82 -2.77
CA SER A 12 20.95 26.90 -3.81
C SER A 12 22.34 27.21 -3.26
N THR A 13 22.46 27.80 -2.06
CA THR A 13 23.75 28.24 -1.49
C THR A 13 24.42 27.18 -0.60
N ALA A 14 23.70 26.13 -0.19
CA ALA A 14 24.28 24.99 0.53
C ALA A 14 25.01 23.99 -0.39
N CYS A 15 24.70 23.98 -1.69
CA CYS A 15 25.27 23.03 -2.66
C CYS A 15 26.65 23.46 -3.22
N GLU A 16 27.10 24.70 -3.00
CA GLU A 16 28.35 25.23 -3.57
C GLU A 16 29.57 25.21 -2.62
N ARG A 17 29.47 24.60 -1.43
CA ARG A 17 30.58 24.56 -0.45
C ARG A 17 31.04 23.14 -0.09
N ASN A 18 31.50 22.35 -1.07
CA ASN A 18 32.65 21.42 -0.93
C ASN A 18 32.85 20.54 -2.20
N PRO A 19 33.65 20.97 -3.19
CA PRO A 19 33.98 20.14 -4.36
C PRO A 19 35.16 19.16 -4.11
N GLY A 20 35.36 18.69 -2.88
CA GLY A 20 36.65 18.15 -2.42
C GLY A 20 36.69 16.73 -1.86
N LEU A 21 35.71 15.85 -2.14
CA LEU A 21 35.66 14.51 -1.52
C LEU A 21 35.05 13.44 -2.46
N LEU A 22 35.62 13.24 -3.65
CA LEU A 22 35.31 12.07 -4.49
C LEU A 22 36.51 11.75 -5.41
N ALA A 23 37.57 11.18 -4.84
CA ALA A 23 38.60 10.46 -5.58
C ALA A 23 39.36 9.52 -4.63
N CYS A 24 38.86 8.30 -4.44
CA CYS A 24 39.66 7.19 -3.93
C CYS A 24 39.82 6.14 -5.03
N ASP A 25 41.05 6.07 -5.53
CA ASP A 25 41.58 5.18 -6.55
C ASP A 25 41.57 3.73 -6.02
N PHE A 26 40.65 2.89 -6.51
CA PHE A 26 40.66 1.45 -6.23
C PHE A 26 41.79 0.77 -7.02
N ARG A 27 42.98 0.73 -6.44
CA ARG A 27 44.04 -0.23 -6.84
C ARG A 27 44.29 -1.22 -5.72
N GLY A 28 43.90 -2.48 -5.95
CA GLY A 28 44.46 -3.61 -5.23
C GLY A 28 43.47 -4.66 -4.76
N ALA A 29 42.98 -5.51 -5.68
CA ALA A 29 42.57 -6.88 -5.35
C ALA A 29 42.70 -7.75 -6.62
N GLY A 30 43.17 -8.98 -6.43
CA GLY A 30 43.77 -9.84 -7.45
C GLY A 30 42.89 -10.22 -8.64
N ARG A 31 43.56 -10.44 -9.78
CA ARG A 31 43.02 -10.93 -11.05
C ARG A 31 42.42 -12.34 -10.89
N MET A 32 41.15 -12.51 -11.25
CA MET A 32 40.64 -13.78 -11.79
C MET A 32 40.66 -13.75 -13.34
N PRO A 33 40.87 -14.89 -14.02
CA PRO A 33 41.12 -14.92 -15.46
C PRO A 33 39.83 -14.70 -16.25
N ARG A 34 39.78 -13.66 -17.08
CA ARG A 34 38.75 -13.52 -18.12
C ARG A 34 39.04 -14.50 -19.24
N THR A 35 38.20 -15.51 -19.43
CA THR A 35 38.14 -16.27 -20.68
C THR A 35 37.44 -15.44 -21.76
N ASP A 36 38.16 -15.18 -22.84
CA ASP A 36 37.77 -14.39 -24.01
C ASP A 36 36.74 -15.14 -24.86
N HIS A 37 35.46 -14.83 -24.66
CA HIS A 37 34.39 -15.13 -25.62
C HIS A 37 33.48 -13.91 -25.78
N SER A 38 34.02 -12.83 -26.38
CA SER A 38 33.18 -11.75 -26.92
C SER A 38 33.83 -11.12 -28.15
N ARG A 39 33.85 -11.84 -29.27
CA ARG A 39 33.99 -11.24 -30.60
C ARG A 39 32.66 -11.42 -31.34
N GLY A 40 31.83 -10.38 -31.30
CA GLY A 40 30.56 -10.30 -32.02
C GLY A 40 29.90 -8.93 -31.82
N ALA A 41 30.29 -7.96 -32.66
CA ALA A 41 29.64 -6.66 -32.91
C ALA A 41 29.21 -5.82 -31.69
N ALA A 42 30.16 -5.17 -31.02
CA ALA A 42 29.88 -3.99 -30.22
C ALA A 42 29.59 -2.81 -31.17
N MET A 43 28.37 -2.29 -31.14
CA MET A 43 28.00 -1.02 -31.76
C MET A 43 28.77 0.08 -31.01
N GLU A 44 29.76 0.72 -31.65
CA GLU A 44 30.48 1.85 -31.07
C GLU A 44 29.50 3.00 -30.78
N LEU A 45 29.11 3.15 -29.52
CA LEU A 45 28.50 4.38 -29.03
C LEU A 45 29.59 5.45 -28.99
N LYS A 46 29.70 6.23 -30.07
CA LYS A 46 30.47 7.48 -30.06
C LYS A 46 30.00 8.33 -28.88
N LYS A 47 30.92 8.67 -27.97
CA LYS A 47 30.73 9.77 -27.02
C LYS A 47 30.60 11.06 -27.82
N THR A 48 29.37 11.45 -28.15
CA THR A 48 29.08 12.82 -28.57
C THR A 48 29.21 13.71 -27.34
N GLU A 49 29.98 14.79 -27.44
CA GLU A 49 29.87 15.92 -26.51
C GLU A 49 28.42 16.41 -26.58
N ARG A 50 27.60 16.00 -25.60
CA ARG A 50 26.18 16.39 -25.55
C ARG A 50 26.10 17.78 -24.93
N VAL A 51 25.72 18.77 -25.74
CA VAL A 51 25.41 20.13 -25.29
C VAL A 51 24.32 20.04 -24.22
N GLU A 52 24.55 20.66 -23.06
CA GLU A 52 23.57 20.71 -21.99
C GLU A 52 22.46 21.70 -22.34
N VAL A 53 21.34 21.20 -22.86
CA VAL A 53 20.15 22.02 -23.14
C VAL A 53 19.53 22.46 -21.81
N LYS A 54 19.56 23.77 -21.53
CA LYS A 54 18.84 24.37 -20.41
C LYS A 54 17.39 24.62 -20.83
N LEU A 55 16.45 23.94 -20.17
CA LEU A 55 15.02 24.16 -20.42
C LEU A 55 14.57 25.46 -19.74
N PRO A 56 13.68 26.25 -20.37
CA PRO A 56 13.10 27.43 -19.73
C PRO A 56 12.34 27.05 -18.45
N ALA A 57 12.41 27.89 -17.41
CA ALA A 57 11.72 27.63 -16.16
C ALA A 57 10.18 27.64 -16.32
N ASP A 58 9.69 28.46 -17.25
CA ASP A 58 8.30 28.70 -17.66
C ASP A 58 7.94 28.00 -18.98
N MET A 59 8.66 26.92 -19.32
CA MET A 59 8.41 26.14 -20.53
C MET A 59 6.93 25.72 -20.64
N PRO A 60 6.23 26.03 -21.75
CA PRO A 60 4.88 25.53 -21.97
C PRO A 60 4.89 24.03 -22.28
N ASN A 61 3.76 23.35 -22.08
CA ASN A 61 3.65 21.94 -22.47
C ASN A 61 3.85 21.78 -24.00
N LYS A 62 4.56 20.72 -24.42
CA LYS A 62 4.95 20.45 -25.82
C LYS A 62 5.86 21.53 -26.43
N TYR A 63 6.69 22.18 -25.63
CA TYR A 63 7.72 23.11 -26.12
C TYR A 63 8.75 22.42 -27.01
N ILE A 64 9.08 23.00 -28.16
CA ILE A 64 10.12 22.50 -29.06
C ILE A 64 11.39 23.34 -28.88
N ASP A 65 12.50 22.71 -28.54
CA ASP A 65 13.79 23.38 -28.38
C ASP A 65 14.50 23.63 -29.71
N GLU A 66 15.64 24.34 -29.64
CA GLU A 66 16.49 24.68 -30.79
C GLU A 66 17.07 23.47 -31.55
N ASN A 67 17.08 22.30 -30.92
CA ASN A 67 17.53 21.04 -31.53
C ASN A 67 16.39 20.26 -32.17
N GLY A 68 15.14 20.75 -32.08
CA GLY A 68 13.96 20.08 -32.58
C GLY A 68 13.46 18.97 -31.67
N VAL A 69 13.77 19.01 -30.37
CA VAL A 69 13.21 18.08 -29.37
C VAL A 69 11.98 18.72 -28.74
N GLN A 70 10.84 18.03 -28.78
CA GLN A 70 9.61 18.41 -28.08
C GLN A 70 9.65 17.91 -26.64
N TRP A 71 9.43 18.80 -25.69
CA TRP A 71 9.41 18.54 -24.25
C TRP A 71 7.99 18.60 -23.70
N THR A 72 7.55 17.51 -23.08
CA THR A 72 6.17 17.32 -22.59
C THR A 72 6.17 17.04 -21.09
N TYR A 73 5.32 17.73 -20.32
CA TYR A 73 5.07 17.41 -18.91
C TYR A 73 4.22 16.13 -18.80
N SER A 74 4.69 15.16 -18.01
CA SER A 74 4.11 13.83 -17.92
C SER A 74 4.29 13.23 -16.51
N ARG A 75 3.80 12.01 -16.28
CA ARG A 75 3.85 11.32 -14.98
C ARG A 75 4.52 9.95 -15.12
N CYS A 76 5.31 9.56 -14.12
CA CYS A 76 6.03 8.28 -14.10
C CYS A 76 5.19 7.17 -13.45
N PHE A 77 4.95 6.05 -14.15
CA PHE A 77 4.17 4.92 -13.61
C PHE A 77 5.04 3.69 -13.25
N TYR A 78 6.34 3.87 -13.02
CA TYR A 78 7.22 2.76 -12.62
C TYR A 78 6.97 2.32 -11.16
N CYS A 79 6.20 3.10 -10.40
CA CYS A 79 5.56 2.78 -9.12
C CYS A 79 4.27 3.63 -8.99
N HIS A 80 3.50 3.43 -7.93
CA HIS A 80 2.23 4.14 -7.69
C HIS A 80 2.35 5.60 -7.20
N MET A 81 3.55 6.18 -7.10
CA MET A 81 3.70 7.61 -6.69
C MET A 81 3.37 8.63 -7.78
N ASN A 82 3.31 8.18 -9.04
CA ASN A 82 3.09 9.03 -10.20
C ASN A 82 3.99 10.27 -10.27
N CYS A 83 5.29 10.23 -9.91
CA CYS A 83 6.12 11.46 -9.84
C CYS A 83 6.14 12.25 -11.18
N GLY A 84 6.18 13.58 -11.10
CA GLY A 84 6.25 14.47 -12.27
C GLY A 84 7.56 14.36 -13.05
N ILE A 85 7.46 14.12 -14.36
CA ILE A 85 8.61 14.02 -15.28
C ILE A 85 8.40 14.91 -16.50
N VAL A 86 9.48 15.19 -17.23
CA VAL A 86 9.45 15.86 -18.53
C VAL A 86 10.09 14.95 -19.56
N ILE A 87 9.37 14.64 -20.64
CA ILE A 87 9.78 13.71 -21.68
C ILE A 87 10.20 14.51 -22.93
N GLY A 88 11.42 14.29 -23.41
CA GLY A 88 11.94 14.86 -24.64
C GLY A 88 11.83 13.87 -25.81
N VAL A 89 11.10 14.25 -26.87
CA VAL A 89 10.94 13.48 -28.10
C VAL A 89 11.53 14.23 -29.29
N ASP A 90 12.42 13.58 -30.04
CA ASP A 90 12.96 14.15 -31.27
C ASP A 90 11.87 14.18 -32.35
N THR A 91 11.49 15.39 -32.78
CA THR A 91 10.40 15.62 -33.75
C THR A 91 10.68 15.04 -35.14
N LYS A 92 11.94 14.73 -35.48
CA LYS A 92 12.31 14.11 -36.77
C LYS A 92 12.17 12.60 -36.74
N THR A 93 12.46 11.97 -35.61
CA THR A 93 12.47 10.51 -35.46
C THR A 93 11.26 9.96 -34.71
N ASP A 94 10.49 10.82 -34.05
CA ASP A 94 9.38 10.48 -33.15
C ASP A 94 9.81 9.54 -32.01
N ARG A 95 11.07 9.66 -31.58
CA ARG A 95 11.66 8.82 -30.53
C ARG A 95 11.93 9.62 -29.26
N VAL A 96 11.67 8.99 -28.12
CA VAL A 96 12.09 9.52 -26.82
C VAL A 96 13.63 9.51 -26.75
N VAL A 97 14.21 10.68 -26.53
CA VAL A 97 15.67 10.87 -26.47
C VAL A 97 16.19 11.16 -25.07
N GLU A 98 15.36 11.74 -24.20
CA GLU A 98 15.73 12.12 -22.84
C GLU A 98 14.50 12.22 -21.94
N ILE A 99 14.65 11.91 -20.64
CA ILE A 99 13.63 12.19 -19.62
C ILE A 99 14.30 12.92 -18.46
N ARG A 100 13.63 13.93 -17.89
CA ARG A 100 14.08 14.69 -16.72
C ARG A 100 13.03 14.65 -15.62
N GLY A 101 13.44 14.88 -14.38
CA GLY A 101 12.48 15.16 -13.31
C GLY A 101 11.81 16.51 -13.54
N ASN A 102 10.53 16.65 -13.19
CA ASN A 102 9.85 17.94 -13.22
C ASN A 102 10.40 18.85 -12.11
N TRP A 103 11.17 19.88 -12.47
CA TRP A 103 11.77 20.82 -11.54
C TRP A 103 10.74 21.69 -10.81
N LYS A 104 9.56 21.91 -11.40
CA LYS A 104 8.47 22.66 -10.76
C LYS A 104 7.92 21.93 -9.53
N GLU A 105 7.99 20.61 -9.53
CA GLU A 105 7.58 19.74 -8.42
C GLU A 105 8.76 19.28 -7.54
N GLY A 106 9.99 19.74 -7.84
CA GLY A 106 11.19 19.25 -7.16
C GLY A 106 11.39 17.74 -7.30
N THR A 107 10.97 17.17 -8.43
CA THR A 107 11.09 15.73 -8.69
C THR A 107 12.51 15.38 -9.12
N VAL A 108 13.00 14.26 -8.59
CA VAL A 108 14.26 13.64 -8.98
C VAL A 108 14.02 12.26 -9.57
N LEU A 109 14.83 11.88 -10.57
CA LEU A 109 14.73 10.56 -11.19
C LEU A 109 15.35 9.50 -10.27
N CYS A 110 14.59 8.45 -9.96
CA CYS A 110 15.08 7.32 -9.19
C CYS A 110 15.87 6.33 -10.06
N ASP A 111 16.50 5.35 -9.41
CA ASP A 111 17.32 4.34 -10.07
C ASP A 111 16.57 3.46 -11.07
N ARG A 112 15.24 3.37 -11.01
CA ARG A 112 14.43 2.67 -12.02
C ARG A 112 14.40 3.42 -13.36
N MET A 113 14.42 4.75 -13.32
CA MET A 113 14.48 5.60 -14.52
C MET A 113 15.93 5.74 -15.02
N GLY A 114 16.89 5.77 -14.10
CA GLY A 114 18.30 6.05 -14.38
C GLY A 114 18.56 7.52 -14.68
N GLU A 115 19.84 7.86 -14.83
CA GLU A 115 20.27 9.20 -15.22
C GLU A 115 19.62 9.60 -16.55
N ARG A 116 19.01 10.78 -16.59
CA ARG A 116 18.31 11.32 -17.78
C ARG A 116 17.30 10.35 -18.42
N GLY A 117 16.72 9.42 -17.63
CA GLY A 117 15.70 8.47 -18.10
C GLY A 117 16.22 7.28 -18.90
N GLN A 118 17.53 7.09 -18.99
CA GLN A 118 18.14 6.09 -19.87
C GLN A 118 17.58 4.66 -19.72
N LYS A 119 17.25 4.23 -18.50
CA LYS A 119 16.72 2.89 -18.24
C LYS A 119 15.24 2.79 -18.63
N ALA A 120 14.47 3.85 -18.42
CA ALA A 120 13.09 3.92 -18.86
C ALA A 120 12.97 3.94 -20.40
N ILE A 121 13.87 4.64 -21.08
CA ILE A 121 13.96 4.62 -22.55
C ILE A 121 14.37 3.22 -23.05
N GLN A 122 15.32 2.55 -22.37
CA GLN A 122 15.71 1.17 -22.67
C GLN A 122 14.57 0.17 -22.46
N MET A 123 13.79 0.32 -21.38
CA MET A 123 12.56 -0.44 -21.13
C MET A 123 11.57 -0.21 -22.28
N HIS A 124 11.34 1.05 -22.64
CA HIS A 124 10.33 1.43 -23.61
C HIS A 124 10.58 0.85 -25.01
N TYR A 125 11.85 0.84 -25.45
CA TYR A 125 12.29 0.29 -26.74
C TYR A 125 12.95 -1.10 -26.63
N HIS A 126 12.74 -1.81 -25.53
CA HIS A 126 13.41 -3.09 -25.32
C HIS A 126 13.02 -4.12 -26.40
N PRO A 127 13.96 -4.91 -26.96
CA PRO A 127 13.64 -5.90 -28.00
C PRO A 127 12.65 -6.99 -27.57
N LYS A 128 12.61 -7.33 -26.26
CA LYS A 128 11.64 -8.30 -25.70
C LYS A 128 10.27 -7.69 -25.34
N ARG A 129 10.06 -6.39 -25.56
CA ARG A 129 8.77 -5.76 -25.23
C ARG A 129 7.71 -6.22 -26.21
N ILE A 130 6.53 -6.55 -25.71
CA ILE A 130 5.40 -6.97 -26.54
C ILE A 130 4.87 -5.73 -27.27
N ASN A 131 4.88 -5.76 -28.60
CA ASN A 131 4.43 -4.66 -29.46
C ASN A 131 3.26 -5.05 -30.37
N HIS A 132 2.97 -6.35 -30.45
CA HIS A 132 1.91 -6.91 -31.29
C HIS A 132 1.08 -7.87 -30.46
N VAL A 133 -0.18 -8.06 -30.84
CA VAL A 133 -1.05 -9.00 -30.15
C VAL A 133 -0.55 -10.43 -30.40
N LEU A 134 -0.42 -11.19 -29.32
CA LEU A 134 -0.03 -12.60 -29.37
C LEU A 134 -1.24 -13.46 -29.02
N LYS A 135 -1.61 -14.37 -29.92
CA LYS A 135 -2.60 -15.42 -29.68
C LYS A 135 -1.88 -16.75 -29.46
N ARG A 136 -2.34 -17.52 -28.48
CA ARG A 136 -1.82 -18.86 -28.19
C ARG A 136 -2.07 -19.80 -29.38
N ALA A 137 -1.01 -20.49 -29.81
CA ALA A 137 -1.03 -21.42 -30.95
C ALA A 137 -0.82 -22.91 -30.54
N GLY A 138 -0.60 -23.19 -29.26
CA GLY A 138 -0.43 -24.54 -28.71
C GLY A 138 -1.09 -24.71 -27.35
N GLU A 139 -0.81 -25.80 -26.65
CA GLU A 139 -1.38 -26.05 -25.32
C GLU A 139 -0.86 -25.04 -24.28
N ARG A 140 -1.61 -24.83 -23.19
CA ARG A 140 -1.15 -23.99 -22.08
C ARG A 140 0.11 -24.60 -21.45
N GLY A 141 1.17 -23.79 -21.37
CA GLY A 141 2.50 -24.23 -20.88
C GLY A 141 3.51 -24.58 -21.98
N GLU A 142 3.17 -24.51 -23.27
CA GLU A 142 4.12 -24.80 -24.38
C GLU A 142 4.86 -23.57 -24.94
N ASP A 143 4.49 -22.35 -24.52
CA ASP A 143 4.99 -21.07 -25.05
C ASP A 143 4.95 -20.90 -26.59
N LYS A 144 3.91 -21.43 -27.26
CA LYS A 144 3.70 -21.27 -28.72
C LYS A 144 2.69 -20.17 -29.02
N TRP A 145 3.06 -19.23 -29.88
CA TRP A 145 2.28 -18.03 -30.18
C TRP A 145 2.23 -17.70 -31.68
N GLU A 146 1.12 -17.13 -32.12
CA GLU A 146 0.95 -16.47 -33.42
C GLU A 146 0.64 -14.99 -33.21
N GLU A 147 1.23 -14.12 -34.02
CA GLU A 147 0.85 -12.70 -34.08
C GLU A 147 -0.43 -12.55 -34.90
N ILE A 148 -1.41 -11.81 -34.37
CA ILE A 148 -2.67 -11.53 -35.05
C ILE A 148 -3.01 -10.04 -34.98
N PRO A 149 -3.83 -9.51 -35.92
CA PRO A 149 -4.29 -8.12 -35.84
C PRO A 149 -5.12 -7.84 -34.58
N TYR A 150 -4.96 -6.65 -34.00
CA TYR A 150 -5.65 -6.23 -32.79
C TYR A 150 -7.18 -6.37 -32.88
N GLU A 151 -7.80 -5.84 -33.94
CA GLU A 151 -9.26 -5.90 -34.12
C GLU A 151 -9.78 -7.34 -34.12
N LYS A 152 -9.06 -8.26 -34.80
CA LYS A 152 -9.39 -9.68 -34.83
C LYS A 152 -9.31 -10.31 -33.44
N ALA A 153 -8.29 -9.96 -32.65
CA ALA A 153 -8.17 -10.45 -31.29
C ALA A 153 -9.32 -9.98 -30.41
N MET A 154 -9.69 -8.70 -30.50
CA MET A 154 -10.79 -8.14 -29.73
C MET A 154 -12.14 -8.76 -30.09
N ASP A 155 -12.39 -9.05 -31.38
CA ASP A 155 -13.58 -9.79 -31.82
C ASP A 155 -13.60 -11.22 -31.24
N GLU A 156 -12.50 -11.97 -31.38
CA GLU A 156 -12.41 -13.34 -30.83
C GLU A 156 -12.55 -13.38 -29.30
N ILE A 157 -12.01 -12.39 -28.58
CA ILE A 157 -12.14 -12.26 -27.13
C ILE A 157 -13.60 -11.98 -26.75
N ALA A 158 -14.25 -11.03 -27.42
CA ALA A 158 -15.64 -10.67 -27.15
C ALA A 158 -16.58 -11.86 -27.38
N ASP A 159 -16.43 -12.57 -28.51
CA ASP A 159 -17.25 -13.74 -28.85
C ASP A 159 -17.09 -14.86 -27.82
N LYS A 160 -15.84 -15.18 -27.44
CA LYS A 160 -15.56 -16.21 -26.43
C LYS A 160 -16.11 -15.83 -25.06
N LEU A 161 -15.92 -14.57 -24.66
CA LEU A 161 -16.40 -14.10 -23.37
C LEU A 161 -17.94 -14.10 -23.34
N GLN A 162 -18.60 -13.63 -24.39
CA GLN A 162 -20.07 -13.66 -24.49
C GLN A 162 -20.61 -15.10 -24.40
N ALA A 163 -19.99 -16.05 -25.09
CA ALA A 163 -20.38 -17.46 -25.01
C ALA A 163 -20.26 -18.04 -23.58
N LEU A 164 -19.25 -17.64 -22.82
CA LEU A 164 -19.10 -18.04 -21.41
C LEU A 164 -20.16 -17.39 -20.52
N ILE A 165 -20.46 -16.12 -20.76
CA ILE A 165 -21.51 -15.38 -20.03
C ILE A 165 -22.88 -15.96 -20.29
N ASP A 166 -23.22 -16.27 -21.54
CA ASP A 166 -24.49 -16.90 -21.91
C ASP A 166 -24.68 -18.25 -21.20
N LYS A 167 -23.58 -18.95 -20.89
CA LYS A 167 -23.59 -20.27 -20.26
C LYS A 167 -23.56 -20.23 -18.73
N TYR A 168 -22.76 -19.35 -18.14
CA TYR A 168 -22.45 -19.36 -16.70
C TYR A 168 -22.85 -18.07 -15.97
N GLY A 169 -23.35 -17.06 -16.67
CA GLY A 169 -23.63 -15.73 -16.13
C GLY A 169 -22.41 -14.80 -16.14
N PRO A 170 -22.63 -13.48 -16.03
CA PRO A 170 -21.57 -12.47 -16.06
C PRO A 170 -20.55 -12.60 -14.90
N GLU A 171 -20.96 -13.20 -13.79
CA GLU A 171 -20.09 -13.50 -12.65
C GLU A 171 -18.96 -14.49 -12.97
N THR A 172 -19.04 -15.25 -14.08
CA THR A 172 -17.98 -16.20 -14.49
C THR A 172 -16.66 -15.53 -14.87
N LEU A 173 -16.69 -14.22 -15.09
CA LEU A 173 -15.52 -13.40 -15.37
C LEU A 173 -14.92 -12.86 -14.06
N VAL A 174 -13.62 -13.06 -13.90
CA VAL A 174 -12.82 -12.39 -12.87
C VAL A 174 -11.78 -11.47 -13.51
N SER A 175 -11.46 -10.35 -12.84
CA SER A 175 -10.27 -9.57 -13.17
C SER A 175 -9.15 -9.85 -12.16
N SER A 176 -7.93 -10.08 -12.65
CA SER A 176 -6.71 -10.00 -11.85
C SER A 176 -5.97 -8.72 -12.20
N GLU A 177 -5.92 -7.78 -11.27
CA GLU A 177 -5.20 -6.53 -11.46
C GLU A 177 -3.95 -6.46 -10.59
N GLY A 178 -3.06 -5.54 -10.93
CA GLY A 178 -1.84 -5.31 -10.16
C GLY A 178 -1.79 -3.89 -9.65
N THR A 179 -0.86 -3.62 -8.73
CA THR A 179 -0.76 -2.36 -8.00
C THR A 179 -0.82 -1.16 -8.96
N TYR A 180 -1.89 -0.39 -8.82
CA TYR A 180 -2.36 0.82 -9.51
C TYR A 180 -1.28 1.66 -10.22
N ARG A 181 -0.83 1.18 -11.39
CA ARG A 181 0.09 1.88 -12.33
C ARG A 181 -0.67 2.43 -13.54
N SER A 182 -1.98 2.61 -13.39
CA SER A 182 -2.89 3.14 -14.38
C SER A 182 -4.02 3.84 -13.66
N ASP A 183 -4.40 5.01 -14.15
CA ASP A 183 -5.52 5.82 -13.70
C ASP A 183 -6.85 5.40 -14.35
N HIS A 184 -6.87 4.26 -15.04
CA HIS A 184 -8.01 3.77 -15.82
C HIS A 184 -8.80 2.67 -15.11
N LEU A 185 -8.58 2.44 -13.81
CA LEU A 185 -9.24 1.37 -13.03
C LEU A 185 -10.77 1.47 -13.05
N TRP A 186 -11.28 2.70 -13.03
CA TRP A 186 -12.70 2.97 -13.17
C TRP A 186 -13.28 2.42 -14.48
N ALA A 187 -12.47 2.33 -15.56
CA ALA A 187 -12.91 1.78 -16.85
C ALA A 187 -13.17 0.27 -16.74
N ARG A 188 -12.31 -0.47 -16.02
CA ARG A 188 -12.57 -1.88 -15.70
C ARG A 188 -13.86 -2.02 -14.90
N THR A 189 -14.02 -1.22 -13.85
CA THR A 189 -15.21 -1.28 -12.99
C THR A 189 -16.48 -0.95 -13.78
N ARG A 190 -16.45 0.07 -14.64
CA ARG A 190 -17.54 0.41 -15.56
C ARG A 190 -17.90 -0.75 -16.49
N PHE A 191 -16.90 -1.40 -17.10
CA PHE A 191 -17.13 -2.56 -17.96
C PHE A 191 -17.82 -3.70 -17.20
N PHE A 192 -17.37 -4.02 -15.98
CA PHE A 192 -17.96 -5.05 -15.13
C PHE A 192 -19.38 -4.72 -14.67
N ASN A 193 -19.62 -3.48 -14.23
CA ASN A 193 -20.93 -3.04 -13.78
C ASN A 193 -21.96 -3.10 -14.92
N ASN A 194 -21.58 -2.68 -16.14
CA ASN A 194 -22.44 -2.80 -17.32
C ASN A 194 -22.66 -4.24 -17.77
N LEU A 195 -21.76 -5.17 -17.42
CA LEU A 195 -21.92 -6.59 -17.70
C LEU A 195 -22.90 -7.27 -16.74
N GLY A 196 -23.21 -6.65 -15.60
CA GLY A 196 -23.91 -7.28 -14.48
C GLY A 196 -23.02 -8.20 -13.64
N ASN A 197 -21.70 -7.99 -13.66
CA ASN A 197 -20.75 -8.69 -12.80
C ASN A 197 -20.79 -8.07 -11.38
N PRO A 198 -20.69 -8.86 -10.30
CA PRO A 198 -20.76 -8.35 -8.93
C PRO A 198 -19.52 -7.57 -8.46
N GLY A 199 -18.49 -7.47 -9.30
CA GLY A 199 -17.18 -6.93 -8.91
C GLY A 199 -16.17 -8.02 -8.55
N ASN A 200 -16.17 -9.15 -9.29
CA ASN A 200 -15.23 -10.25 -9.07
C ASN A 200 -13.82 -9.82 -9.48
N VAL A 201 -13.10 -9.21 -8.54
CA VAL A 201 -11.79 -8.61 -8.74
C VAL A 201 -10.82 -9.15 -7.70
N ILE A 202 -9.67 -9.66 -8.14
CA ILE A 202 -8.54 -9.97 -7.27
C ILE A 202 -7.39 -9.00 -7.54
N ASP A 203 -6.76 -8.54 -6.46
CA ASP A 203 -5.70 -7.53 -6.50
C ASP A 203 -4.79 -7.68 -5.26
N PRO A 204 -3.47 -7.41 -5.36
CA PRO A 204 -2.58 -7.31 -4.19
C PRO A 204 -3.06 -6.38 -3.07
N GLY A 205 -3.96 -5.42 -3.34
CA GLY A 205 -4.61 -4.56 -2.37
C GLY A 205 -5.37 -5.29 -1.27
N THR A 206 -5.79 -6.54 -1.53
CA THR A 206 -6.38 -7.42 -0.50
C THR A 206 -5.46 -7.63 0.71
N ILE A 207 -4.14 -7.53 0.50
CA ILE A 207 -3.12 -7.60 1.56
C ILE A 207 -2.28 -6.33 1.68
N CYS A 208 -2.74 -5.23 1.11
CA CYS A 208 -2.00 -3.97 1.04
C CYS A 208 -2.98 -2.80 0.99
N TRP A 209 -3.00 -1.94 2.01
CA TRP A 209 -3.68 -0.64 2.02
C TRP A 209 -5.22 -0.60 1.82
N CYS A 210 -5.78 -1.23 0.78
CA CYS A 210 -7.20 -1.14 0.38
C CYS A 210 -8.17 -1.58 1.49
N TRP A 211 -7.82 -2.61 2.26
CA TRP A 211 -8.63 -3.01 3.42
C TRP A 211 -8.54 -2.01 4.58
N ASN A 212 -7.38 -1.36 4.79
CA ASN A 212 -7.25 -0.24 5.74
C ASN A 212 -8.08 0.96 5.29
N TYR A 213 -8.09 1.26 3.98
CA TYR A 213 -8.93 2.30 3.40
C TYR A 213 -10.38 2.07 3.81
N THR A 214 -10.90 0.86 3.63
CA THR A 214 -12.29 0.52 3.95
C THR A 214 -12.62 0.74 5.42
N LEU A 215 -11.76 0.30 6.33
CA LEU A 215 -11.95 0.47 7.77
C LEU A 215 -11.78 1.93 8.22
N ASN A 216 -10.82 2.68 7.67
CA ASN A 216 -10.67 4.10 7.95
C ASN A 216 -11.90 4.91 7.50
N MET A 217 -12.45 4.60 6.33
CA MET A 217 -13.69 5.23 5.87
C MET A 217 -14.85 4.94 6.82
N ALA A 218 -14.94 3.72 7.38
CA ALA A 218 -15.96 3.39 8.36
C ALA A 218 -15.81 4.18 9.66
N MET A 219 -14.58 4.46 10.08
CA MET A 219 -14.28 5.06 11.39
C MET A 219 -14.19 6.59 11.38
N VAL A 220 -13.75 7.19 10.28
CA VAL A 220 -13.53 8.65 10.17
C VAL A 220 -13.98 9.25 8.83
N GLY A 221 -14.56 8.46 7.92
CA GLY A 221 -15.11 8.95 6.65
C GLY A 221 -14.09 9.26 5.55
N TRP A 222 -12.79 8.98 5.79
CA TRP A 222 -11.70 9.15 4.81
C TRP A 222 -10.55 8.16 5.09
N PRO A 223 -9.75 7.73 4.09
CA PRO A 223 -8.49 7.03 4.36
C PRO A 223 -7.46 7.95 5.06
N ILE A 224 -7.12 7.65 6.31
CA ILE A 224 -6.14 8.42 7.11
C ILE A 224 -4.76 7.78 7.13
N GLU A 225 -4.64 6.48 6.81
CA GLU A 225 -3.35 5.84 6.55
C GLU A 225 -2.83 6.17 5.14
N ALA A 226 -2.68 7.47 4.86
CA ALA A 226 -2.31 7.94 3.54
C ALA A 226 -0.90 7.51 3.14
N ILE A 227 -0.70 7.29 1.83
CA ILE A 227 0.58 6.90 1.26
C ILE A 227 1.67 7.93 1.56
N SER A 228 1.32 9.21 1.67
CA SER A 228 2.18 10.30 2.14
C SER A 228 1.39 11.14 3.15
N PRO A 229 1.84 11.26 4.41
CA PRO A 229 1.15 12.09 5.40
C PRO A 229 1.13 13.56 4.97
N VAL A 230 -0.05 14.15 4.90
CA VAL A 230 -0.22 15.59 4.68
C VAL A 230 0.08 16.30 6.01
N GLY A 231 0.89 17.36 5.97
CA GLY A 231 1.25 18.11 7.19
C GLY A 231 2.47 17.57 7.95
N ILE A 232 3.26 16.68 7.34
CA ILE A 232 4.53 16.16 7.88
C ILE A 232 5.52 17.26 8.33
N ASP A 233 5.44 18.44 7.72
CA ASP A 233 6.24 19.62 8.06
C ASP A 233 5.88 20.22 9.43
N GLN A 234 4.65 19.97 9.89
CA GLN A 234 4.07 20.52 11.12
C GLN A 234 3.98 19.50 12.26
N SER A 235 4.18 18.21 12.02
CA SER A 235 4.10 17.17 13.06
C SER A 235 5.22 17.29 14.08
N ASP A 236 4.94 16.90 15.31
CA ASP A 236 5.91 16.82 16.40
C ASP A 236 6.41 15.39 16.63
N THR A 237 5.66 14.38 16.19
CA THR A 237 6.09 12.97 16.26
C THR A 237 5.77 12.23 14.96
N PHE A 238 6.78 11.52 14.44
CA PHE A 238 6.65 10.59 13.32
C PHE A 238 6.66 9.17 13.86
N VAL A 239 5.60 8.40 13.60
CA VAL A 239 5.65 6.94 13.80
C VAL A 239 5.81 6.28 12.43
N VAL A 240 7.01 5.77 12.17
CA VAL A 240 7.35 5.02 10.95
C VAL A 240 7.23 3.53 11.25
N TRP A 241 6.05 2.98 10.98
CA TRP A 241 5.71 1.61 11.35
C TRP A 241 5.81 0.66 10.15
N GLY A 242 6.81 -0.23 10.16
CA GLY A 242 6.99 -1.26 9.17
C GLY A 242 7.28 -0.72 7.76
N LEU A 243 8.13 0.31 7.70
CA LEU A 243 8.40 1.05 6.49
C LEU A 243 9.85 1.49 6.37
N SER A 244 10.53 1.07 5.30
CA SER A 244 11.79 1.69 4.88
C SER A 244 11.51 2.85 3.94
N ALA A 245 11.25 4.05 4.49
CA ALA A 245 10.87 5.23 3.70
C ALA A 245 11.93 5.66 2.66
N SER A 246 13.21 5.37 2.93
CA SER A 246 14.36 5.66 2.08
C SER A 246 14.43 4.72 0.88
N GLU A 247 14.00 3.47 1.01
CA GLU A 247 13.93 2.55 -0.14
C GLU A 247 12.56 2.62 -0.83
N LYS A 248 11.50 2.93 -0.07
CA LYS A 248 10.12 3.07 -0.56
C LYS A 248 10.08 4.17 -1.61
N TYR A 249 9.87 3.79 -2.87
CA TYR A 249 9.84 4.66 -4.05
C TYR A 249 11.19 5.15 -4.60
N GLY A 250 12.30 4.71 -4.01
CA GLY A 250 13.66 5.08 -4.42
C GLY A 250 14.47 5.75 -3.30
N PRO A 251 15.82 5.73 -3.34
CA PRO A 251 16.71 6.33 -2.31
C PRO A 251 16.47 7.82 -2.07
N GLN A 252 15.80 8.49 -3.01
CA GLN A 252 15.42 9.90 -2.97
C GLN A 252 13.89 10.09 -2.91
N SER A 253 13.20 9.12 -2.32
CA SER A 253 11.75 9.10 -2.13
C SER A 253 11.21 10.47 -1.71
N PRO A 254 10.13 10.99 -2.32
CA PRO A 254 9.49 12.24 -1.90
C PRO A 254 9.18 12.25 -0.41
N MET A 255 8.66 11.14 0.12
CA MET A 255 8.36 10.98 1.54
C MET A 255 9.62 11.08 2.40
N TRP A 256 10.71 10.38 2.03
CA TRP A 256 11.95 10.44 2.80
C TRP A 256 12.54 11.85 2.84
N ARG A 257 12.50 12.57 1.72
CA ARG A 257 12.92 13.97 1.65
C ARG A 257 12.07 14.88 2.54
N GLN A 258 10.76 14.61 2.66
CA GLN A 258 9.89 15.33 3.58
C GLN A 258 10.22 15.08 5.05
N TYR A 259 10.53 13.82 5.44
CA TYR A 259 11.03 13.54 6.79
C TYR A 259 12.31 14.30 7.11
N LEU A 260 13.29 14.25 6.20
CA LEU A 260 14.56 14.97 6.36
C LEU A 260 14.33 16.49 6.50
N ALA A 261 13.52 17.07 5.60
CA ALA A 261 13.19 18.49 5.64
C ALA A 261 12.49 18.90 6.96
N ALA A 262 11.60 18.06 7.47
CA ALA A 262 10.91 18.32 8.72
C ALA A 262 11.84 18.15 9.94
N MET A 263 12.81 17.23 9.91
CA MET A 263 13.85 17.11 10.94
C MET A 263 14.86 18.27 10.93
N ASP A 264 15.05 18.91 9.78
CA ASP A 264 15.90 20.08 9.61
C ASP A 264 15.20 21.42 9.91
N ARG A 265 13.90 21.40 10.25
CA ARG A 265 13.14 22.62 10.52
C ARG A 265 13.70 23.39 11.72
N PRO A 266 13.65 24.73 11.70
CA PRO A 266 14.05 25.54 12.85
C PRO A 266 13.07 25.37 14.02
N GLY A 267 13.56 25.46 15.25
CA GLY A 267 12.74 25.34 16.46
C GLY A 267 12.61 23.90 16.96
N LYS A 268 11.39 23.50 17.36
CA LYS A 268 11.12 22.17 17.91
C LYS A 268 11.23 21.13 16.81
N LYS A 269 12.23 20.25 16.91
CA LYS A 269 12.40 19.13 15.97
C LYS A 269 11.41 18.01 16.29
N PRO A 270 10.85 17.35 15.27
CA PRO A 270 9.98 16.20 15.48
C PRO A 270 10.77 15.03 16.08
N LYS A 271 10.09 14.21 16.89
CA LYS A 271 10.59 12.92 17.37
C LYS A 271 10.27 11.83 16.35
N MET A 272 11.16 10.86 16.17
CA MET A 272 10.94 9.74 15.26
C MET A 272 10.94 8.41 16.02
N ILE A 273 9.82 7.69 15.93
CA ILE A 273 9.66 6.31 16.40
C ILE A 273 9.67 5.41 15.17
N VAL A 274 10.54 4.42 15.13
CA VAL A 274 10.63 3.43 14.05
C VAL A 274 10.31 2.06 14.59
N ILE A 275 9.39 1.34 13.95
CA ILE A 275 8.96 0.01 14.36
C ILE A 275 9.24 -0.94 13.20
N ASP A 276 10.33 -1.69 13.29
CA ASP A 276 10.78 -2.56 12.20
C ASP A 276 11.74 -3.64 12.74
N PRO A 277 11.59 -4.93 12.36
CA PRO A 277 12.56 -5.97 12.72
C PRO A 277 13.97 -5.72 12.15
N TYR A 278 14.09 -4.88 11.12
CA TYR A 278 15.33 -4.52 10.48
C TYR A 278 15.72 -3.09 10.85
N CYS A 279 17.01 -2.87 11.16
CA CYS A 279 17.57 -1.55 11.39
C CYS A 279 17.69 -0.79 10.06
N THR A 280 16.58 -0.17 9.64
CA THR A 280 16.50 0.63 8.40
C THR A 280 17.27 1.95 8.53
N THR A 281 17.44 2.68 7.42
CA THR A 281 18.00 4.05 7.45
C THR A 281 17.23 4.96 8.40
N GLN A 282 15.91 4.78 8.52
CA GLN A 282 15.07 5.52 9.45
C GLN A 282 15.42 5.16 10.89
N ALA A 283 15.61 3.87 11.19
CA ALA A 283 15.96 3.40 12.53
C ALA A 283 17.28 4.03 13.04
N LEU A 284 18.24 4.28 12.14
CA LEU A 284 19.50 4.96 12.48
C LEU A 284 19.32 6.42 12.90
N LEU A 285 18.22 7.06 12.48
CA LEU A 285 17.88 8.45 12.79
C LEU A 285 16.77 8.57 13.83
N ALA A 286 16.22 7.45 14.29
CA ALA A 286 15.10 7.41 15.22
C ALA A 286 15.52 7.76 16.65
N ASP A 287 14.66 8.48 17.37
CA ASP A 287 14.78 8.61 18.83
C ASP A 287 14.48 7.27 19.51
N ILE A 288 13.54 6.48 18.95
CA ILE A 288 13.18 5.15 19.45
C ILE A 288 13.04 4.19 18.27
N TRP A 289 13.93 3.20 18.16
CA TRP A 289 13.75 2.06 17.24
C TRP A 289 13.24 0.83 17.99
N MET A 290 12.06 0.32 17.66
CA MET A 290 11.46 -0.90 18.24
C MET A 290 11.65 -2.11 17.31
N PRO A 291 12.60 -3.01 17.62
CA PRO A 291 12.93 -4.17 16.79
C PRO A 291 11.96 -5.34 16.99
N ILE A 292 10.76 -5.21 16.43
CA ILE A 292 9.61 -6.08 16.73
C ILE A 292 9.71 -7.46 16.08
N TYR A 293 9.19 -8.51 16.74
CA TYR A 293 8.94 -9.79 16.09
C TYR A 293 7.87 -9.65 14.98
N PRO A 294 8.14 -10.08 13.73
CA PRO A 294 7.20 -9.89 12.64
C PRO A 294 5.83 -10.50 12.91
N GLY A 295 4.76 -9.73 12.66
CA GLY A 295 3.38 -10.19 12.82
C GLY A 295 2.80 -10.02 14.23
N THR A 296 3.54 -9.37 15.13
CA THR A 296 3.11 -9.10 16.53
C THR A 296 2.71 -7.64 16.76
N ASP A 297 2.62 -6.85 15.69
CA ASP A 297 2.34 -5.41 15.70
C ASP A 297 1.03 -5.05 16.42
N HIS A 298 0.01 -5.92 16.37
CA HIS A 298 -1.24 -5.69 17.10
C HIS A 298 -1.09 -5.75 18.61
N ALA A 299 -0.23 -6.63 19.13
CA ALA A 299 0.07 -6.68 20.56
C ALA A 299 0.74 -5.38 21.02
N LEU A 300 1.64 -4.83 20.22
CA LEU A 300 2.25 -3.53 20.50
C LEU A 300 1.23 -2.39 20.48
N ALA A 301 0.34 -2.35 19.47
CA ALA A 301 -0.70 -1.32 19.37
C ALA A 301 -1.69 -1.38 20.54
N LEU A 302 -2.05 -2.58 21.01
CA LEU A 302 -2.90 -2.75 22.18
C LEU A 302 -2.21 -2.29 23.47
N ALA A 303 -0.90 -2.53 23.59
CA ALA A 303 -0.14 -2.00 24.73
C ALA A 303 0.06 -0.49 24.69
N TRP A 304 0.17 0.11 23.51
CA TRP A 304 0.09 1.56 23.38
C TRP A 304 -1.29 2.09 23.81
N LEU A 305 -2.37 1.43 23.39
CA LEU A 305 -3.73 1.82 23.78
C LEU A 305 -3.92 1.73 25.30
N HIS A 306 -3.44 0.64 25.92
CA HIS A 306 -3.41 0.47 27.36
C HIS A 306 -2.69 1.63 28.06
N GLU A 307 -1.45 1.94 27.65
CA GLU A 307 -0.65 2.99 28.28
C GLU A 307 -1.29 4.38 28.13
N VAL A 308 -1.87 4.69 26.97
CA VAL A 308 -2.57 5.96 26.73
C VAL A 308 -3.79 6.09 27.64
N ILE A 309 -4.53 5.00 27.86
CA ILE A 309 -5.71 4.98 28.74
C ILE A 309 -5.32 5.08 30.20
N GLU A 310 -4.42 4.21 30.67
CA GLU A 310 -4.04 4.11 32.09
C GLU A 310 -3.39 5.40 32.61
N ASN A 311 -2.67 6.11 31.75
CA ASN A 311 -2.00 7.37 32.11
C ASN A 311 -2.80 8.63 31.72
N GLU A 312 -4.03 8.48 31.23
CA GLU A 312 -4.89 9.59 30.83
C GLU A 312 -4.25 10.54 29.79
N TRP A 313 -3.49 9.99 28.82
CA TRP A 313 -2.84 10.77 27.74
C TRP A 313 -3.75 11.02 26.54
N TYR A 314 -5.05 10.81 26.69
CA TYR A 314 -6.07 11.03 25.67
C TYR A 314 -6.74 12.41 25.83
N ASP A 315 -7.45 12.84 24.79
CA ASP A 315 -8.22 14.08 24.75
C ASP A 315 -9.69 13.79 25.10
N GLU A 316 -10.05 13.92 26.37
CA GLU A 316 -11.37 13.59 26.91
C GLU A 316 -12.50 14.37 26.21
N GLU A 317 -12.31 15.67 25.98
CA GLU A 317 -13.29 16.53 25.31
C GLU A 317 -13.54 16.09 23.87
N PHE A 318 -12.49 15.68 23.16
CA PHE A 318 -12.66 15.15 21.81
C PHE A 318 -13.42 13.83 21.81
N ILE A 319 -13.10 12.92 22.73
CA ILE A 319 -13.81 11.64 22.84
C ILE A 319 -15.29 11.91 23.14
N LYS A 320 -15.60 12.81 24.08
CA LYS A 320 -16.97 13.13 24.48
C LYS A 320 -17.79 13.77 23.37
N TRP A 321 -17.24 14.76 22.65
CA TRP A 321 -18.04 15.58 21.74
C TRP A 321 -17.93 15.20 20.27
N TRP A 322 -16.83 14.59 19.85
CA TRP A 322 -16.53 14.33 18.44
C TRP A 322 -16.36 12.85 18.11
N SER A 323 -16.33 11.98 19.11
CA SER A 323 -16.36 10.53 18.93
C SER A 323 -17.69 9.92 19.37
N ASN A 324 -17.86 8.62 19.12
CA ASN A 324 -18.97 7.85 19.65
C ASN A 324 -18.72 7.26 21.05
N GLY A 325 -17.71 7.75 21.78
CA GLY A 325 -17.38 7.33 23.15
C GLY A 325 -18.57 7.33 24.13
N PRO A 326 -19.47 8.33 24.13
CA PRO A 326 -20.64 8.34 25.01
C PRO A 326 -21.75 7.34 24.66
N PHE A 327 -21.69 6.66 23.51
CA PHE A 327 -22.79 5.79 23.06
C PHE A 327 -22.94 4.60 24.01
N LEU A 328 -24.18 4.30 24.40
CA LEU A 328 -24.46 3.22 25.32
C LEU A 328 -24.39 1.87 24.62
N LEU A 329 -23.75 0.90 25.27
CA LEU A 329 -23.79 -0.50 24.90
C LEU A 329 -24.39 -1.34 26.02
N ASP A 330 -25.14 -2.37 25.66
CA ASP A 330 -25.54 -3.41 26.60
C ASP A 330 -24.28 -4.15 27.10
N LYS A 331 -24.07 -4.18 28.43
CA LYS A 331 -22.92 -4.84 29.05
C LYS A 331 -22.80 -6.32 28.70
N LYS A 332 -23.93 -6.99 28.45
CA LYS A 332 -23.98 -8.44 28.18
C LYS A 332 -23.64 -8.76 26.74
N THR A 333 -24.29 -8.10 25.79
CA THR A 333 -24.08 -8.35 24.35
C THR A 333 -22.92 -7.56 23.79
N LYS A 334 -22.51 -6.48 24.48
CA LYS A 334 -21.51 -5.51 24.03
C LYS A 334 -21.93 -4.79 22.74
N HIS A 335 -23.23 -4.79 22.41
CA HIS A 335 -23.80 -4.13 21.24
C HIS A 335 -24.36 -2.76 21.61
N THR A 336 -24.34 -1.83 20.65
CA THR A 336 -24.92 -0.50 20.82
C THR A 336 -26.41 -0.54 21.06
N ILE A 337 -26.91 0.33 21.94
CA ILE A 337 -28.34 0.55 22.11
C ILE A 337 -28.80 1.52 21.01
N ARG A 338 -29.75 1.07 20.21
CA ARG A 338 -30.35 1.82 19.11
C ARG A 338 -31.56 2.62 19.60
N ALA A 339 -31.79 3.79 19.02
CA ALA A 339 -32.87 4.68 19.48
C ALA A 339 -34.26 4.07 19.34
N ASP A 340 -34.47 3.22 18.33
CA ASP A 340 -35.74 2.50 18.09
C ASP A 340 -36.04 1.41 19.15
N GLN A 341 -35.05 1.03 19.97
CA GLN A 341 -35.24 0.10 21.09
C GLN A 341 -35.79 0.79 22.35
N VAL A 342 -35.65 2.12 22.45
CA VAL A 342 -36.05 2.89 23.64
C VAL A 342 -37.17 3.90 23.36
N LYS A 343 -37.37 4.31 22.10
CA LYS A 343 -38.40 5.29 21.71
C LYS A 343 -39.13 4.88 20.44
N GLU A 344 -40.45 4.76 20.53
CA GLU A 344 -41.32 4.43 19.40
C GLU A 344 -41.18 5.49 18.28
N GLY A 345 -40.96 5.02 17.05
CA GLY A 345 -40.82 5.88 15.87
C GLY A 345 -39.43 6.52 15.68
N ALA A 346 -38.45 6.25 16.56
CA ALA A 346 -37.07 6.63 16.33
C ALA A 346 -36.42 5.76 15.23
N ALA A 347 -35.34 6.25 14.61
CA ALA A 347 -34.64 5.52 13.56
C ALA A 347 -33.68 4.48 14.17
N HIS A 348 -33.55 3.32 13.52
CA HIS A 348 -32.56 2.30 13.89
C HIS A 348 -31.10 2.79 13.75
N SER A 349 -30.87 3.74 12.85
CA SER A 349 -29.57 4.37 12.62
C SER A 349 -29.17 5.38 13.71
N ASP A 350 -30.09 5.70 14.62
CA ASP A 350 -29.85 6.64 15.72
C ASP A 350 -29.46 5.89 17.00
N PHE A 351 -28.77 6.58 17.91
CA PHE A 351 -28.11 5.97 19.06
C PHE A 351 -28.61 6.55 20.38
N VAL A 352 -28.29 5.87 21.48
CA VAL A 352 -28.64 6.30 22.85
C VAL A 352 -27.38 6.61 23.64
N VAL A 353 -27.39 7.71 24.38
CA VAL A 353 -26.37 8.10 25.37
C VAL A 353 -27.04 8.32 26.73
N TRP A 354 -26.25 8.43 27.80
CA TRP A 354 -26.73 8.95 29.08
C TRP A 354 -26.43 10.45 29.16
N ASP A 355 -27.34 11.26 29.68
CA ASP A 355 -27.13 12.69 29.94
C ASP A 355 -26.98 12.93 31.45
N ASP A 356 -25.79 13.33 31.88
CA ASP A 356 -25.47 13.58 33.29
C ASP A 356 -26.25 14.78 33.86
N LEU A 357 -26.68 15.73 33.01
CA LEU A 357 -27.50 16.86 33.46
C LEU A 357 -28.95 16.46 33.73
N ALA A 358 -29.52 15.63 32.86
CA ALA A 358 -30.89 15.17 32.98
C ALA A 358 -31.04 13.95 33.91
N ASP A 359 -29.95 13.22 34.14
CA ASP A 359 -29.93 11.90 34.81
C ASP A 359 -30.88 10.90 34.13
N ASP A 360 -30.90 10.92 32.79
CA ASP A 360 -31.75 10.07 31.95
C ASP A 360 -31.11 9.81 30.58
N ILE A 361 -31.74 8.97 29.76
CA ILE A 361 -31.30 8.71 28.38
C ILE A 361 -31.49 9.94 27.48
N LEU A 362 -30.53 10.13 26.57
CA LEU A 362 -30.56 11.12 25.51
C LEU A 362 -30.36 10.43 24.16
N LEU A 363 -31.12 10.86 23.15
CA LEU A 363 -31.02 10.28 21.81
C LEU A 363 -30.11 11.11 20.92
N TRP A 364 -29.29 10.43 20.13
CA TRP A 364 -28.41 11.01 19.12
C TRP A 364 -29.00 10.84 17.72
N ASN A 365 -29.20 11.95 17.00
CA ASN A 365 -29.61 11.92 15.60
C ASN A 365 -28.37 11.90 14.70
N SER A 366 -28.09 10.73 14.11
CA SER A 366 -26.95 10.60 13.23
C SER A 366 -27.11 11.39 11.94
N ASP A 367 -28.30 11.41 11.32
CA ASP A 367 -28.49 12.11 10.04
C ASP A 367 -28.28 13.63 10.12
N LYS A 368 -28.57 14.22 11.29
CA LYS A 368 -28.46 15.66 11.53
C LYS A 368 -27.24 16.07 12.35
N ASN A 369 -26.50 15.11 12.92
CA ASN A 369 -25.38 15.35 13.83
C ASN A 369 -25.79 16.25 15.02
N GLU A 370 -26.93 15.95 15.65
CA GLU A 370 -27.50 16.71 16.76
C GLU A 370 -28.11 15.81 17.84
N TRP A 371 -28.21 16.33 19.07
CA TRP A 371 -28.92 15.68 20.17
C TRP A 371 -30.43 15.95 20.04
N PHE A 372 -31.28 14.98 20.38
CA PHE A 372 -32.73 15.19 20.50
C PHE A 372 -33.09 15.82 21.86
N ALA A 373 -32.64 17.05 22.10
CA ALA A 373 -32.94 17.80 23.33
C ALA A 373 -33.22 19.28 23.04
N ASP A 374 -34.08 19.88 23.88
CA ASP A 374 -34.28 21.33 23.95
C ASP A 374 -33.45 21.88 25.13
N GLY A 375 -32.22 22.35 24.88
CA GLY A 375 -31.36 22.97 25.91
C GLY A 375 -29.93 22.44 25.94
N ASP A 376 -29.22 22.74 27.04
CA ASP A 376 -27.87 22.23 27.29
C ASP A 376 -27.93 20.74 27.68
N VAL A 377 -26.96 19.95 27.21
CA VAL A 377 -26.82 18.52 27.48
C VAL A 377 -25.40 18.21 27.92
N ASP A 378 -25.21 17.14 28.69
CA ASP A 378 -23.90 16.66 29.10
C ASP A 378 -23.79 15.13 28.93
N PRO A 379 -23.39 14.64 27.74
CA PRO A 379 -23.34 13.21 27.48
C PRO A 379 -22.27 12.53 28.35
N ALA A 380 -22.66 11.55 29.15
CA ALA A 380 -21.77 10.84 30.05
C ALA A 380 -20.71 10.08 29.26
N LEU A 381 -19.44 10.22 29.65
CA LEU A 381 -18.33 9.48 29.05
C LEU A 381 -18.01 8.18 29.81
N SER A 382 -18.47 8.06 31.05
CA SER A 382 -18.28 6.87 31.86
C SER A 382 -19.48 6.69 32.80
N GLY A 383 -19.80 5.45 33.13
CA GLY A 383 -20.90 5.12 34.00
C GLY A 383 -21.57 3.81 33.64
N THR A 384 -22.29 3.25 34.60
CA THR A 384 -23.19 2.11 34.36
C THR A 384 -24.60 2.53 34.67
N HIS A 385 -25.51 2.35 33.71
CA HIS A 385 -26.88 2.82 33.78
C HIS A 385 -27.84 1.68 33.42
N ALA A 386 -28.91 1.55 34.18
CA ALA A 386 -29.98 0.61 33.83
C ALA A 386 -31.04 1.36 33.01
N ILE A 387 -31.28 0.91 31.78
CA ILE A 387 -32.29 1.49 30.90
C ILE A 387 -33.44 0.50 30.68
N SER A 388 -34.63 1.03 30.42
CA SER A 388 -35.81 0.24 30.05
C SER A 388 -36.00 0.27 28.54
N LEU A 389 -36.21 -0.90 27.93
CA LEU A 389 -36.48 -1.04 26.50
C LEU A 389 -38.00 -1.09 26.23
N LEU A 390 -38.40 -0.82 24.98
CA LEU A 390 -39.81 -0.85 24.57
C LEU A 390 -40.46 -2.24 24.68
N ASP A 391 -39.66 -3.31 24.65
CA ASP A 391 -40.16 -4.68 24.83
C ASP A 391 -40.46 -5.04 26.30
N GLY A 392 -40.24 -4.09 27.22
CA GLY A 392 -40.46 -4.24 28.66
C GLY A 392 -39.29 -4.87 29.41
N SER A 393 -38.21 -5.22 28.74
CA SER A 393 -36.97 -5.65 29.38
C SER A 393 -36.16 -4.45 29.90
N SER A 394 -35.23 -4.72 30.82
CA SER A 394 -34.24 -3.73 31.26
C SER A 394 -32.85 -4.29 31.01
N VAL A 395 -31.97 -3.43 30.52
CA VAL A 395 -30.58 -3.76 30.22
C VAL A 395 -29.64 -2.86 31.02
N GLU A 396 -28.56 -3.46 31.50
CA GLU A 396 -27.47 -2.73 32.14
C GLU A 396 -26.51 -2.27 31.04
N CYS A 397 -26.32 -0.97 30.92
CA CYS A 397 -25.50 -0.36 29.89
C CYS A 397 -24.28 0.33 30.47
N TYR A 398 -23.24 0.48 29.65
CA TYR A 398 -22.13 1.39 29.88
C TYR A 398 -21.84 2.19 28.61
N THR A 399 -20.85 3.08 28.63
CA THR A 399 -20.43 3.83 27.43
C THR A 399 -19.46 3.04 26.55
N ALA A 400 -19.35 3.41 25.26
CA ALA A 400 -18.36 2.86 24.35
C ALA A 400 -16.93 3.11 24.85
N TRP A 401 -16.71 4.24 25.52
CA TRP A 401 -15.44 4.52 26.15
C TRP A 401 -15.12 3.55 27.29
N ASP A 402 -16.07 3.25 28.17
CA ASP A 402 -15.88 2.23 29.22
C ASP A 402 -15.60 0.85 28.64
N ALA A 403 -16.27 0.49 27.54
CA ALA A 403 -16.01 -0.75 26.82
C ALA A 403 -14.56 -0.86 26.32
N ILE A 404 -14.02 0.25 25.80
CA ILE A 404 -12.64 0.32 25.30
C ILE A 404 -11.64 0.25 26.46
N LYS A 405 -11.90 0.91 27.59
CA LYS A 405 -11.07 0.82 28.79
C LYS A 405 -11.02 -0.62 29.33
N GLU A 406 -12.19 -1.26 29.51
CA GLU A 406 -12.30 -2.66 29.96
C GLU A 406 -11.56 -3.61 29.01
N MET A 407 -11.69 -3.40 27.69
CA MET A 407 -10.99 -4.22 26.70
C MET A 407 -9.47 -4.03 26.73
N ALA A 408 -8.98 -2.81 26.96
CA ALA A 408 -7.55 -2.47 26.92
C ALA A 408 -6.78 -2.89 28.19
N GLU A 409 -7.47 -3.03 29.33
CA GLU A 409 -6.88 -3.36 30.65
C GLU A 409 -5.87 -4.53 30.62
N PRO A 410 -6.13 -5.71 30.02
CA PRO A 410 -5.20 -6.84 30.07
C PRO A 410 -3.93 -6.67 29.21
N TYR A 411 -3.88 -5.69 28.31
CA TYR A 411 -2.83 -5.57 27.30
C TYR A 411 -1.66 -4.68 27.74
N SER A 412 -1.19 -4.80 28.99
CA SER A 412 -0.11 -3.96 29.50
C SER A 412 1.24 -4.19 28.78
N PRO A 413 2.23 -3.29 28.93
CA PRO A 413 3.59 -3.52 28.45
C PRO A 413 4.20 -4.86 28.91
N GLN A 414 3.91 -5.31 30.14
CA GLN A 414 4.34 -6.61 30.68
C GLN A 414 3.81 -7.78 29.85
N TRP A 415 2.54 -7.69 29.41
CA TRP A 415 1.93 -8.68 28.56
C TRP A 415 2.52 -8.66 27.14
N ALA A 416 2.68 -7.48 26.55
CA ALA A 416 3.13 -7.34 25.17
C ALA A 416 4.62 -7.65 24.98
N ALA A 417 5.46 -7.46 26.00
CA ALA A 417 6.91 -7.67 25.89
C ALA A 417 7.33 -9.07 25.40
N PRO A 418 6.85 -10.19 26.01
CA PRO A 418 7.19 -11.53 25.54
C PRO A 418 6.57 -11.87 24.16
N VAL A 419 5.45 -11.26 23.80
CA VAL A 419 4.79 -11.46 22.50
C VAL A 419 5.58 -10.77 21.39
N THR A 420 5.94 -9.51 21.61
CA THR A 420 6.56 -8.63 20.61
C THR A 420 8.08 -8.73 20.54
N GLY A 421 8.72 -9.23 21.60
CA GLY A 421 10.17 -9.18 21.77
C GLY A 421 10.71 -7.80 22.16
N ILE A 422 9.83 -6.81 22.42
CA ILE A 422 10.21 -5.46 22.82
C ILE A 422 10.22 -5.34 24.35
N PRO A 423 11.25 -4.76 24.98
CA PRO A 423 11.25 -4.51 26.41
C PRO A 423 10.09 -3.63 26.88
N GLU A 424 9.49 -3.94 28.03
CA GLU A 424 8.34 -3.23 28.61
C GLU A 424 8.54 -1.71 28.67
N ASN A 425 9.69 -1.27 29.18
CA ASN A 425 10.00 0.16 29.33
C ASN A 425 10.01 0.88 27.98
N LYS A 426 10.41 0.19 26.91
CA LYS A 426 10.47 0.76 25.56
C LYS A 426 9.08 0.89 24.95
N ILE A 427 8.20 -0.07 25.23
CA ILE A 427 6.78 0.00 24.87
C ILE A 427 6.16 1.22 25.53
N ALA A 428 6.27 1.34 26.86
CA ALA A 428 5.75 2.46 27.64
C ALA A 428 6.32 3.81 27.17
N ASP A 429 7.65 3.93 27.01
CA ASP A 429 8.30 5.16 26.55
C ASP A 429 7.83 5.59 25.16
N SER A 430 7.66 4.64 24.25
CA SER A 430 7.20 4.93 22.89
C SER A 430 5.74 5.37 22.84
N ALA A 431 4.86 4.75 23.64
CA ALA A 431 3.45 5.16 23.78
C ALA A 431 3.35 6.57 24.36
N ARG A 432 4.15 6.87 25.38
CA ARG A 432 4.26 8.20 25.98
C ARG A 432 4.70 9.25 24.97
N VAL A 433 5.79 8.99 24.24
CA VAL A 433 6.28 9.93 23.21
C VAL A 433 5.23 10.14 22.11
N TYR A 434 4.54 9.08 21.69
CA TYR A 434 3.44 9.21 20.72
C TYR A 434 2.35 10.16 21.24
N ALA A 435 1.85 9.93 22.45
CA ALA A 435 0.68 10.64 22.96
C ALA A 435 0.97 12.05 23.52
N THR A 436 2.17 12.28 24.07
CA THR A 436 2.44 13.51 24.86
C THR A 436 3.42 14.48 24.20
N ASN A 437 4.14 14.09 23.14
CA ASN A 437 5.16 14.96 22.55
C ASN A 437 4.58 16.04 21.61
N GLY A 438 3.28 16.02 21.33
CA GLY A 438 2.59 16.98 20.44
C GLY A 438 1.78 16.25 19.37
N ASN A 439 1.49 16.93 18.25
CA ASN A 439 0.73 16.31 17.17
C ASN A 439 1.55 15.19 16.51
N ALA A 440 0.93 14.02 16.34
CA ALA A 440 1.58 12.85 15.78
C ALA A 440 0.76 12.25 14.63
N PHE A 441 1.45 11.55 13.73
CA PHE A 441 0.81 10.65 12.78
C PHE A 441 1.51 9.29 12.77
N ILE A 442 0.78 8.28 12.33
CA ILE A 442 1.30 6.93 12.13
C ILE A 442 1.29 6.63 10.64
N THR A 443 2.49 6.60 10.06
CA THR A 443 2.72 6.38 8.63
C THR A 443 2.16 5.04 8.20
N TRP A 444 1.50 5.00 7.04
CA TRP A 444 1.21 3.73 6.39
C TRP A 444 2.50 3.03 5.93
N GLY A 445 2.72 1.83 6.49
CA GLY A 445 3.77 0.92 6.09
C GLY A 445 3.25 -0.50 5.97
N LEU A 446 3.76 -1.25 4.99
CA LEU A 446 3.32 -2.63 4.78
C LEU A 446 3.65 -3.54 5.97
N GLY A 447 4.64 -3.19 6.80
CA GLY A 447 4.94 -3.91 8.03
C GLY A 447 4.07 -3.48 9.22
N GLY A 448 3.42 -2.31 9.14
CA GLY A 448 2.58 -1.73 10.19
C GLY A 448 1.13 -2.22 10.17
N GLY A 449 0.87 -3.42 9.63
CA GLY A 449 -0.41 -4.12 9.74
C GLY A 449 -0.91 -4.80 8.47
N ASP A 450 -0.39 -4.42 7.30
CA ASP A 450 -0.61 -5.22 6.09
C ASP A 450 0.04 -6.59 6.24
N GLN A 451 -0.60 -7.62 5.67
CA GLN A 451 -0.11 -9.01 5.67
C GLN A 451 0.01 -9.63 7.08
N ALA A 452 -0.67 -9.05 8.07
CA ALA A 452 -0.74 -9.55 9.45
C ALA A 452 -1.74 -10.69 9.64
N GLY A 453 -2.42 -11.13 8.57
CA GLY A 453 -3.40 -12.21 8.62
C GLY A 453 -4.50 -11.95 9.64
N PRO A 454 -4.74 -12.83 10.64
CA PRO A 454 -5.91 -12.73 11.54
C PRO A 454 -6.00 -11.46 12.38
N ASN A 455 -4.92 -10.69 12.51
CA ASN A 455 -4.90 -9.45 13.29
C ASN A 455 -4.99 -8.18 12.44
N ALA A 456 -5.10 -8.29 11.12
CA ALA A 456 -5.03 -7.15 10.22
C ALA A 456 -6.13 -6.10 10.52
N SER A 457 -7.41 -6.49 10.44
CA SER A 457 -8.54 -5.58 10.69
C SER A 457 -8.47 -4.92 12.07
N ARG A 458 -8.16 -5.73 13.09
CA ARG A 458 -8.09 -5.32 14.49
C ARG A 458 -6.95 -4.35 14.76
N LEU A 459 -5.80 -4.54 14.12
CA LEU A 459 -4.67 -3.62 14.20
C LEU A 459 -5.01 -2.27 13.54
N CYS A 460 -5.71 -2.27 12.40
CA CYS A 460 -6.20 -1.02 11.80
C CYS A 460 -7.15 -0.28 12.74
N ILE A 461 -8.11 -0.99 13.35
CA ILE A 461 -9.05 -0.44 14.32
C ILE A 461 -8.28 0.13 15.53
N THR A 462 -7.37 -0.63 16.14
CA THR A 462 -6.58 -0.16 17.30
C THR A 462 -5.72 1.07 16.98
N LYS A 463 -5.02 1.10 15.84
CA LYS A 463 -4.28 2.30 15.41
C LYS A 463 -5.19 3.49 15.16
N THR A 464 -6.39 3.25 14.63
CA THR A 464 -7.36 4.32 14.36
C THR A 464 -7.96 4.85 15.67
N ILE A 465 -8.24 3.99 16.65
CA ILE A 465 -8.62 4.41 18.01
C ILE A 465 -7.55 5.31 18.60
N LEU A 466 -6.27 4.91 18.56
CA LEU A 466 -5.15 5.73 19.06
C LEU A 466 -5.14 7.14 18.44
N ARG A 467 -5.36 7.25 17.13
CA ARG A 467 -5.44 8.55 16.42
C ARG A 467 -6.64 9.38 16.86
N ILE A 468 -7.79 8.75 17.08
CA ILE A 468 -9.03 9.41 17.50
C ILE A 468 -8.89 9.91 18.95
N ILE A 469 -8.49 9.04 19.89
CA ILE A 469 -8.47 9.38 21.32
C ILE A 469 -7.38 10.40 21.67
N CYS A 470 -6.26 10.42 20.95
CA CYS A 470 -5.25 11.47 21.11
C CYS A 470 -5.58 12.74 20.29
N ASN A 471 -6.74 12.77 19.62
CA ASN A 471 -7.22 13.90 18.83
C ASN A 471 -6.19 14.38 17.78
N TYR A 472 -5.67 13.44 17.00
CA TYR A 472 -4.76 13.70 15.88
C TYR A 472 -5.46 13.72 14.53
N ILE A 473 -6.71 13.32 14.44
CA ILE A 473 -7.45 13.31 13.17
C ILE A 473 -7.87 14.72 12.76
N ASP A 474 -7.66 15.03 11.49
CA ASP A 474 -8.00 16.30 10.85
C ASP A 474 -7.38 17.55 11.52
N LYS A 475 -6.17 17.41 12.05
CA LYS A 475 -5.40 18.49 12.68
C LYS A 475 -4.07 18.79 11.96
N PRO A 476 -3.56 20.04 12.02
CA PRO A 476 -2.23 20.35 11.50
C PRO A 476 -1.14 19.54 12.22
N GLY A 477 -0.31 18.82 11.46
CA GLY A 477 0.72 17.93 12.00
C GLY A 477 0.21 16.58 12.51
N GLY A 478 -1.10 16.35 12.49
CA GLY A 478 -1.72 15.05 12.74
C GLY A 478 -2.06 14.30 11.43
N GLU A 479 -3.10 13.49 11.47
CA GLU A 479 -3.62 12.71 10.34
C GLU A 479 -4.59 13.56 9.51
N TYR A 480 -4.45 13.51 8.19
CA TYR A 480 -5.31 14.27 7.29
C TYR A 480 -6.57 13.50 6.91
N VAL A 481 -7.74 14.08 7.18
CA VAL A 481 -9.02 13.58 6.68
C VAL A 481 -9.36 14.41 5.45
N GLY A 482 -9.33 13.84 4.25
CA GLY A 482 -9.69 14.54 3.01
C GLY A 482 -11.21 14.64 2.79
N GLU A 483 -11.59 15.11 1.61
CA GLU A 483 -12.98 15.16 1.15
C GLU A 483 -13.04 15.07 -0.39
N PRO A 484 -14.18 14.70 -1.01
CA PRO A 484 -14.26 14.56 -2.46
C PRO A 484 -14.19 15.87 -3.25
N GLY A 485 -13.93 16.99 -2.57
CA GLY A 485 -14.07 18.35 -3.06
C GLY A 485 -15.14 19.11 -2.27
N VAL A 486 -15.05 20.44 -2.29
CA VAL A 486 -15.99 21.30 -1.58
C VAL A 486 -17.36 21.25 -2.26
N VAL A 487 -18.40 20.89 -1.50
CA VAL A 487 -19.80 21.05 -1.93
C VAL A 487 -20.26 22.44 -1.53
N GLN A 488 -20.62 23.26 -2.50
CA GLN A 488 -21.05 24.64 -2.27
C GLN A 488 -22.50 24.70 -1.79
N ALA A 489 -22.89 25.82 -1.18
CA ALA A 489 -24.25 26.04 -0.67
C ALA A 489 -25.33 26.00 -1.77
N ASP A 490 -24.98 26.30 -3.01
CA ASP A 490 -25.86 26.19 -4.17
C ASP A 490 -25.92 24.78 -4.78
N GLY A 491 -25.24 23.81 -4.16
CA GLY A 491 -25.14 22.42 -4.62
C GLY A 491 -24.09 22.20 -5.71
N SER A 492 -23.39 23.24 -6.16
CA SER A 492 -22.29 23.09 -7.11
C SER A 492 -21.09 22.39 -6.47
N LYS A 493 -20.31 21.68 -7.30
CA LYS A 493 -19.18 20.85 -6.86
C LYS A 493 -17.97 21.12 -7.76
N PRO A 494 -17.24 22.24 -7.55
CA PRO A 494 -16.14 22.70 -8.40
C PRO A 494 -14.87 21.85 -8.20
N PHE A 495 -14.96 20.57 -8.52
CA PHE A 495 -13.88 19.60 -8.53
C PHE A 495 -14.09 18.69 -9.75
N PRO A 496 -13.03 18.28 -10.48
CA PRO A 496 -13.19 17.40 -11.62
C PRO A 496 -13.93 16.11 -11.26
N TYR A 497 -14.67 15.54 -12.22
CA TYR A 497 -15.37 14.27 -11.97
C TYR A 497 -14.39 13.22 -11.44
N ARG A 498 -14.81 12.55 -10.36
CA ARG A 498 -14.00 11.57 -9.62
C ARG A 498 -14.01 10.20 -10.29
N ASP A 499 -13.07 9.33 -9.92
CA ASP A 499 -13.01 7.98 -10.48
C ASP A 499 -14.32 7.23 -10.18
N ALA A 500 -14.83 7.33 -8.94
CA ALA A 500 -16.11 6.78 -8.50
C ALA A 500 -17.32 7.21 -9.36
N GLU A 501 -17.31 8.44 -9.88
CA GLU A 501 -18.39 8.97 -10.73
C GLU A 501 -18.37 8.39 -12.15
N MET A 502 -17.25 7.77 -12.52
CA MET A 502 -17.08 7.10 -13.81
C MET A 502 -17.47 5.61 -13.74
N GLU A 503 -17.57 5.00 -12.56
CA GLU A 503 -17.72 3.55 -12.36
C GLU A 503 -19.13 3.01 -12.62
N MET A 504 -20.18 3.83 -12.45
CA MET A 504 -21.60 3.41 -12.55
C MET A 504 -21.98 2.30 -11.54
N SER A 505 -21.57 2.48 -10.28
CA SER A 505 -21.80 1.52 -9.19
C SER A 505 -23.26 1.14 -8.95
N GLU A 506 -24.19 2.04 -9.29
CA GLU A 506 -25.63 1.88 -9.17
C GLU A 506 -26.22 0.79 -10.06
N LEU A 507 -25.49 0.37 -11.11
CA LEU A 507 -25.92 -0.72 -12.00
C LEU A 507 -25.84 -2.10 -11.33
N VAL A 508 -25.03 -2.24 -10.28
CA VAL A 508 -24.92 -3.50 -9.53
C VAL A 508 -26.09 -3.59 -8.57
N THR A 509 -27.18 -4.25 -8.98
CA THR A 509 -28.41 -4.37 -8.19
C THR A 509 -28.21 -5.26 -6.94
N PRO A 510 -29.07 -5.16 -5.91
CA PRO A 510 -28.97 -6.01 -4.72
C PRO A 510 -28.89 -7.51 -5.01
N GLU A 511 -29.54 -8.00 -6.07
CA GLU A 511 -29.48 -9.39 -6.50
C GLU A 511 -28.09 -9.75 -7.06
N ILE A 512 -27.47 -8.84 -7.81
CA ILE A 512 -26.11 -9.02 -8.33
C ILE A 512 -25.11 -8.94 -7.17
N ARG A 513 -25.24 -7.97 -6.26
CA ARG A 513 -24.35 -7.77 -5.11
C ARG A 513 -24.18 -9.05 -4.27
N LYS A 514 -25.27 -9.81 -4.07
CA LYS A 514 -25.26 -11.10 -3.34
C LYS A 514 -24.40 -12.18 -3.98
N LYS A 515 -24.10 -12.07 -5.29
CA LYS A 515 -23.21 -13.00 -5.99
C LYS A 515 -21.73 -12.70 -5.76
N TYR A 516 -21.37 -11.61 -5.09
CA TYR A 516 -19.98 -11.27 -4.85
C TYR A 516 -19.22 -12.39 -4.10
N ILE A 517 -18.06 -12.81 -4.62
CA ILE A 517 -17.27 -13.86 -3.96
C ILE A 517 -16.73 -13.32 -2.63
N GLY A 518 -17.21 -13.90 -1.53
CA GLY A 518 -16.91 -13.44 -0.17
C GLY A 518 -18.00 -12.61 0.50
N TYR A 519 -19.18 -12.44 -0.15
CA TYR A 519 -20.31 -11.64 0.37
C TYR A 519 -20.72 -11.99 1.82
N ASP A 520 -20.72 -13.28 2.17
CA ASP A 520 -21.09 -13.77 3.51
C ASP A 520 -19.89 -14.17 4.39
N GLN A 521 -18.65 -14.05 3.90
CA GLN A 521 -17.45 -14.47 4.63
C GLN A 521 -16.54 -13.29 4.99
N PHE A 522 -16.04 -12.53 4.01
CA PHE A 522 -15.19 -11.35 4.24
C PHE A 522 -16.02 -10.09 4.14
N ARG A 523 -17.06 -10.02 4.99
CA ARG A 523 -18.18 -9.08 4.88
C ARG A 523 -17.77 -7.60 4.83
N ALA A 524 -16.68 -7.22 5.50
CA ALA A 524 -16.19 -5.83 5.49
C ALA A 524 -15.65 -5.39 4.12
N MET A 525 -15.09 -6.33 3.34
CA MET A 525 -14.58 -6.09 1.98
C MET A 525 -15.60 -6.50 0.90
N SER A 526 -16.88 -6.49 1.25
CA SER A 526 -17.99 -6.86 0.36
C SER A 526 -19.02 -5.74 0.30
N TRP A 527 -20.04 -5.92 -0.54
CA TRP A 527 -21.18 -5.01 -0.60
C TRP A 527 -21.85 -4.76 0.76
N LYS A 528 -21.84 -5.74 1.68
CA LYS A 528 -22.37 -5.56 3.05
C LYS A 528 -21.62 -4.48 3.83
N GLY A 529 -20.29 -4.44 3.72
CA GLY A 529 -19.46 -3.41 4.36
C GLY A 529 -19.45 -2.08 3.61
N TYR A 530 -19.65 -2.14 2.29
CA TYR A 530 -19.62 -0.97 1.43
C TYR A 530 -20.87 -0.08 1.57
N GLU A 531 -22.06 -0.67 1.55
CA GLU A 531 -23.35 0.03 1.48
C GLU A 531 -23.58 1.03 2.64
N PRO A 532 -23.41 0.67 3.92
CA PRO A 532 -23.70 1.60 5.03
C PRO A 532 -22.82 2.85 5.01
N ILE A 533 -21.54 2.68 4.67
CA ILE A 533 -20.60 3.79 4.55
C ILE A 533 -20.89 4.60 3.27
N TYR A 534 -21.24 3.94 2.16
CA TYR A 534 -21.64 4.62 0.92
C TYR A 534 -22.83 5.54 1.16
N ASP A 535 -23.84 5.09 1.90
CA ASP A 535 -25.01 5.90 2.23
C ASP A 535 -24.64 7.13 3.07
N ALA A 536 -23.78 6.98 4.07
CA ALA A 536 -23.27 8.11 4.87
C ALA A 536 -22.49 9.11 4.01
N TYR A 537 -21.62 8.61 3.13
CA TYR A 537 -20.81 9.40 2.22
C TYR A 537 -21.67 10.16 1.19
N MET A 538 -22.64 9.49 0.59
CA MET A 538 -23.62 10.07 -0.35
C MET A 538 -24.48 11.13 0.33
N LYS A 539 -24.97 10.88 1.54
CA LYS A 539 -25.74 11.88 2.31
C LYS A 539 -24.91 13.12 2.63
N MET A 540 -23.61 12.96 2.92
CA MET A 540 -22.74 14.09 3.26
C MET A 540 -22.32 14.91 2.03
N PHE A 541 -21.88 14.25 0.97
CA PHE A 541 -21.23 14.93 -0.17
C PHE A 541 -22.05 14.93 -1.46
N GLY A 542 -23.10 14.12 -1.55
CA GLY A 542 -23.92 13.95 -2.74
C GLY A 542 -23.15 13.38 -3.93
N VAL A 543 -21.99 12.74 -3.72
CA VAL A 543 -21.17 12.09 -4.74
C VAL A 543 -20.89 10.64 -4.38
N PRO A 544 -20.82 9.73 -5.35
CA PRO A 544 -20.55 8.32 -5.08
C PRO A 544 -19.18 8.15 -4.44
N ARG A 545 -19.09 7.17 -3.54
CA ARG A 545 -17.84 6.65 -3.00
C ARG A 545 -17.20 5.71 -4.04
N PRO A 546 -15.86 5.60 -4.11
CA PRO A 546 -15.22 4.65 -5.03
C PRO A 546 -15.51 3.21 -4.59
N MET A 547 -16.00 2.37 -5.51
CA MET A 547 -16.03 0.91 -5.32
C MET A 547 -14.61 0.33 -5.36
N LEU A 548 -13.79 0.94 -6.20
CA LEU A 548 -12.37 0.66 -6.33
C LEU A 548 -11.69 0.71 -4.95
N HIS A 549 -10.91 -0.32 -4.64
CA HIS A 549 -10.16 -0.52 -3.37
C HIS A 549 -10.97 -0.90 -2.14
N GLN A 550 -12.29 -1.06 -2.27
CA GLN A 550 -13.12 -1.44 -1.13
C GLN A 550 -13.87 -2.74 -1.37
N LEU A 551 -13.99 -3.14 -2.64
CA LEU A 551 -14.56 -4.40 -3.06
C LEU A 551 -13.48 -5.21 -3.78
N LEU A 552 -12.65 -5.92 -3.00
CA LEU A 552 -11.61 -6.83 -3.51
C LEU A 552 -11.86 -8.26 -2.99
N CYS A 553 -12.09 -9.18 -3.91
CA CYS A 553 -12.30 -10.58 -3.57
C CYS A 553 -10.99 -11.18 -3.06
N SER A 554 -11.07 -11.98 -2.00
CA SER A 554 -9.91 -12.73 -1.56
C SER A 554 -9.49 -13.74 -2.64
N PRO A 555 -8.21 -13.76 -3.09
CA PRO A 555 -7.75 -14.67 -4.13
C PRO A 555 -8.04 -16.13 -3.84
N VAL A 556 -7.94 -16.55 -2.57
CA VAL A 556 -8.15 -17.96 -2.18
C VAL A 556 -9.59 -18.42 -2.40
N LEU A 557 -10.59 -17.55 -2.21
CA LEU A 557 -11.99 -17.87 -2.51
C LEU A 557 -12.24 -17.93 -4.02
N VAL A 558 -11.58 -17.05 -4.76
CA VAL A 558 -11.64 -17.07 -6.23
C VAL A 558 -10.99 -18.34 -6.77
N TYR A 559 -9.94 -18.86 -6.13
CA TYR A 559 -9.34 -20.14 -6.49
C TYR A 559 -10.33 -21.28 -6.31
N ASP A 560 -11.06 -21.30 -5.19
CA ASP A 560 -12.11 -22.30 -4.95
C ASP A 560 -13.23 -22.22 -6.00
N ALA A 561 -13.65 -21.01 -6.39
CA ALA A 561 -14.64 -20.81 -7.45
C ALA A 561 -14.16 -21.26 -8.84
N MET A 562 -12.87 -21.10 -9.15
CA MET A 562 -12.29 -21.63 -10.39
C MET A 562 -12.11 -23.15 -10.35
N GLU A 563 -11.62 -23.69 -9.24
CA GLU A 563 -11.25 -25.09 -9.10
C GLU A 563 -12.48 -25.99 -8.97
N PHE A 564 -13.41 -25.60 -8.10
CA PHE A 564 -14.56 -26.42 -7.70
C PHE A 564 -15.90 -25.89 -8.20
N GLY A 565 -15.97 -24.64 -8.64
CA GLY A 565 -17.22 -24.01 -9.07
C GLY A 565 -18.13 -23.62 -7.90
N ASP A 566 -17.55 -23.33 -6.73
CA ASP A 566 -18.25 -22.89 -5.52
C ASP A 566 -17.77 -21.48 -5.13
N PRO A 567 -18.65 -20.45 -5.03
CA PRO A 567 -20.12 -20.53 -5.10
C PRO A 567 -20.69 -20.72 -6.51
N TYR A 568 -19.88 -20.51 -7.56
CA TYR A 568 -20.25 -20.74 -8.96
C TYR A 568 -18.99 -20.85 -9.84
N PRO A 569 -19.10 -21.37 -11.08
CA PRO A 569 -17.96 -21.55 -11.97
C PRO A 569 -17.35 -20.23 -12.48
N ILE A 570 -16.08 -20.00 -12.18
CA ILE A 570 -15.26 -18.99 -12.87
C ILE A 570 -14.54 -19.64 -14.06
N LYS A 571 -14.78 -19.13 -15.26
CA LYS A 571 -14.24 -19.69 -16.52
C LYS A 571 -13.48 -18.67 -17.37
N ALA A 572 -13.58 -17.37 -17.07
CA ALA A 572 -12.82 -16.34 -17.75
C ALA A 572 -12.00 -15.51 -16.78
N MET A 573 -10.78 -15.16 -17.16
CA MET A 573 -9.92 -14.22 -16.42
C MET A 573 -9.35 -13.16 -17.35
N ILE A 574 -9.51 -11.88 -16.99
CA ILE A 574 -8.79 -10.77 -17.60
C ILE A 574 -7.72 -10.29 -16.62
N MET A 575 -6.45 -10.46 -16.98
CA MET A 575 -5.30 -9.96 -16.23
C MET A 575 -4.80 -8.66 -16.87
N TRP A 576 -4.48 -7.66 -16.07
CA TRP A 576 -3.89 -6.42 -16.59
C TRP A 576 -2.99 -5.78 -15.54
N SER A 577 -1.79 -5.38 -15.97
CA SER A 577 -0.74 -4.90 -15.06
C SER A 577 -0.44 -5.86 -13.87
N SER A 578 -0.82 -7.13 -13.99
CA SER A 578 -0.86 -8.11 -12.90
C SER A 578 -0.08 -9.38 -13.24
N ASN A 579 0.64 -9.88 -12.24
CA ASN A 579 1.31 -11.17 -12.30
C ASN A 579 0.98 -11.95 -11.01
N PRO A 580 -0.19 -12.60 -10.94
CA PRO A 580 -0.65 -13.26 -9.71
C PRO A 580 0.29 -14.38 -9.23
N PHE A 581 1.10 -14.98 -10.12
CA PHE A 581 2.14 -15.91 -9.68
C PHE A 581 3.24 -15.29 -8.81
N ALA A 582 3.35 -13.95 -8.78
CA ALA A 582 4.37 -13.22 -8.03
C ALA A 582 3.85 -12.47 -6.79
N TRP A 583 2.54 -12.26 -6.65
CA TRP A 583 1.97 -11.54 -5.51
C TRP A 583 0.95 -12.34 -4.70
N ALA A 584 0.25 -13.29 -5.32
CA ALA A 584 -0.78 -14.08 -4.67
C ALA A 584 -0.18 -15.26 -3.89
N PRO A 585 -0.92 -15.84 -2.92
CA PRO A 585 -0.47 -17.00 -2.17
C PRO A 585 -0.60 -18.27 -3.02
N ASP A 586 0.21 -19.29 -2.74
CA ASP A 586 0.18 -20.60 -3.43
C ASP A 586 0.09 -20.51 -4.97
N PRO A 587 1.08 -19.86 -5.62
CA PRO A 587 1.07 -19.72 -7.07
C PRO A 587 1.15 -21.07 -7.81
N GLN A 588 1.59 -22.14 -7.14
CA GLN A 588 1.60 -23.50 -7.70
C GLN A 588 0.19 -24.06 -7.85
N ARG A 589 -0.72 -23.82 -6.90
CA ARG A 589 -2.14 -24.15 -7.03
C ARG A 589 -2.78 -23.32 -8.13
N LEU A 590 -2.57 -21.99 -8.12
CA LEU A 590 -3.12 -21.11 -9.15
C LEU A 590 -2.67 -21.51 -10.56
N TYR A 591 -1.42 -21.92 -10.75
CA TYR A 591 -0.93 -22.43 -12.04
C TYR A 591 -1.77 -23.59 -12.57
N LYS A 592 -2.06 -24.59 -11.72
CA LYS A 592 -2.85 -25.76 -12.09
C LYS A 592 -4.28 -25.36 -12.43
N ILE A 593 -4.86 -24.45 -11.63
CA ILE A 593 -6.21 -23.90 -11.87
C ILE A 593 -6.27 -23.19 -13.21
N MET A 594 -5.36 -22.25 -13.48
CA MET A 594 -5.33 -21.51 -14.75
C MET A 594 -5.15 -22.46 -15.96
N LYS A 595 -4.35 -23.51 -15.81
CA LYS A 595 -4.12 -24.51 -16.87
C LYS A 595 -5.38 -25.32 -17.15
N ASN A 596 -6.04 -25.84 -16.11
CA ASN A 596 -7.03 -26.90 -16.24
C ASN A 596 -8.49 -26.42 -16.18
N ASN A 597 -8.77 -25.26 -15.59
CA ASN A 597 -10.13 -24.87 -15.22
C ASN A 597 -10.69 -23.66 -15.98
N LEU A 598 -9.81 -22.75 -16.44
CA LEU A 598 -10.22 -21.55 -17.19
C LEU A 598 -10.37 -21.85 -18.68
N GLU A 599 -11.40 -21.30 -19.32
CA GLU A 599 -11.66 -21.46 -20.76
C GLU A 599 -11.16 -20.26 -21.57
N LEU A 600 -11.05 -19.08 -20.93
CA LEU A 600 -10.49 -17.86 -21.51
C LEU A 600 -9.59 -17.13 -20.52
N ILE A 601 -8.37 -16.81 -20.95
CA ILE A 601 -7.44 -15.95 -20.22
C ILE A 601 -6.94 -14.85 -21.17
N VAL A 602 -7.12 -13.59 -20.81
CA VAL A 602 -6.60 -12.44 -21.55
C VAL A 602 -5.62 -11.69 -20.66
N SER A 603 -4.48 -11.26 -21.20
CA SER A 603 -3.47 -10.50 -20.46
C SER A 603 -3.14 -9.20 -21.17
N VAL A 604 -3.30 -8.05 -20.51
CA VAL A 604 -2.80 -6.74 -20.98
C VAL A 604 -1.46 -6.46 -20.31
N GLU A 605 -0.37 -6.48 -21.06
CA GLU A 605 0.99 -6.61 -20.50
C GLU A 605 2.09 -5.90 -21.30
N TYR A 606 3.22 -5.65 -20.64
CA TYR A 606 4.46 -5.16 -21.27
C TYR A 606 5.38 -6.29 -21.67
N TRP A 607 5.39 -7.34 -20.85
CA TRP A 607 6.29 -8.47 -20.94
C TRP A 607 5.48 -9.76 -20.94
N LYS A 608 6.05 -10.81 -21.52
CA LYS A 608 5.53 -12.15 -21.31
C LYS A 608 5.96 -12.61 -19.92
N THR A 609 5.23 -12.15 -18.90
CA THR A 609 5.38 -12.56 -17.50
C THR A 609 4.93 -14.00 -17.30
N PRO A 610 5.27 -14.66 -16.17
CA PRO A 610 4.91 -16.06 -15.95
C PRO A 610 3.40 -16.30 -15.99
N ALA A 611 2.59 -15.37 -15.47
CA ALA A 611 1.14 -15.44 -15.59
C ALA A 611 0.66 -15.16 -17.03
N ALA A 612 1.20 -14.13 -17.71
CA ALA A 612 0.85 -13.84 -19.10
C ALA A 612 1.17 -15.01 -20.05
N ALA A 613 2.22 -15.79 -19.77
CA ALA A 613 2.55 -17.00 -20.51
C ALA A 613 1.46 -18.09 -20.44
N MET A 614 0.46 -17.95 -19.56
CA MET A 614 -0.73 -18.81 -19.46
C MET A 614 -1.94 -18.27 -20.25
N ALA A 615 -1.87 -17.04 -20.78
CA ALA A 615 -3.00 -16.39 -21.46
C ALA A 615 -3.33 -16.99 -22.82
N ASP A 616 -4.59 -16.94 -23.25
CA ASP A 616 -4.98 -17.26 -24.63
C ASP A 616 -4.67 -16.10 -25.58
N TYR A 617 -4.74 -14.86 -25.06
CA TYR A 617 -4.38 -13.64 -25.77
C TYR A 617 -3.53 -12.74 -24.88
N ILE A 618 -2.42 -12.20 -25.42
CA ILE A 618 -1.65 -11.13 -24.81
C ILE A 618 -1.80 -9.86 -25.64
N ILE A 619 -2.39 -8.83 -25.04
CA ILE A 619 -2.58 -7.51 -25.61
C ILE A 619 -1.42 -6.61 -25.15
N PRO A 620 -0.70 -5.96 -26.07
CA PRO A 620 0.41 -5.08 -25.70
C PRO A 620 -0.11 -3.80 -25.03
N GLY A 621 0.37 -3.52 -23.81
CA GLY A 621 -0.01 -2.32 -23.05
C GLY A 621 0.94 -1.13 -23.26
N CYS A 622 0.37 0.08 -23.26
CA CYS A 622 1.11 1.34 -23.19
C CYS A 622 1.84 1.50 -21.84
N ASP A 623 3.09 1.95 -21.86
CA ASP A 623 3.80 2.35 -20.64
C ASP A 623 3.52 3.81 -20.27
N SER A 624 4.17 4.33 -19.22
CA SER A 624 3.97 5.71 -18.77
C SER A 624 4.36 6.78 -19.79
N LEU A 625 5.15 6.46 -20.82
CA LEU A 625 5.59 7.44 -21.81
C LEU A 625 4.54 7.64 -22.91
N GLU A 626 3.63 6.67 -23.08
CA GLU A 626 2.70 6.58 -24.22
C GLU A 626 1.27 7.03 -23.90
N ARG A 627 0.98 7.34 -22.63
CA ARG A 627 -0.36 7.68 -22.15
C ARG A 627 -0.37 8.95 -21.32
N PRO A 628 -1.47 9.72 -21.36
CA PRO A 628 -1.69 10.79 -20.41
C PRO A 628 -2.03 10.19 -19.02
N CYS A 629 -2.08 11.05 -18.02
CA CYS A 629 -2.45 10.73 -16.65
C CYS A 629 -3.45 11.79 -16.18
N PHE A 630 -4.55 11.36 -15.58
CA PHE A 630 -5.51 12.17 -14.86
C PHE A 630 -6.15 11.33 -13.75
N THR A 631 -5.67 11.48 -12.53
CA THR A 631 -6.16 10.70 -11.37
C THR A 631 -6.43 11.59 -10.18
N THR A 632 -7.46 11.25 -9.41
CA THR A 632 -7.74 11.78 -8.07
C THR A 632 -6.97 11.02 -6.99
N ALA A 633 -5.87 10.37 -7.39
CA ALA A 633 -5.13 9.38 -6.61
C ALA A 633 -6.09 8.35 -6.02
N GLU A 634 -6.84 7.68 -6.90
CA GLU A 634 -7.74 6.58 -6.53
C GLU A 634 -8.84 7.01 -5.55
N ASP A 635 -9.31 8.25 -5.71
CA ASP A 635 -10.23 8.93 -4.81
C ASP A 635 -9.80 8.97 -3.33
N SER A 636 -8.50 8.78 -3.05
CA SER A 636 -7.93 8.85 -1.70
C SER A 636 -7.46 10.25 -1.30
N ASN A 637 -7.41 11.18 -2.25
CA ASN A 637 -6.97 12.56 -2.02
C ASN A 637 -7.94 13.57 -2.62
N ASP A 638 -7.82 14.82 -2.17
CA ASP A 638 -8.61 15.97 -2.60
C ASP A 638 -7.88 16.84 -3.63
N PHE A 639 -6.92 16.24 -4.36
CA PHE A 639 -6.19 16.87 -5.46
C PHE A 639 -6.25 16.00 -6.71
N VAL A 640 -5.87 16.58 -7.84
CA VAL A 640 -5.74 15.87 -9.12
C VAL A 640 -4.28 15.86 -9.56
N VAL A 641 -3.83 14.69 -9.99
CA VAL A 641 -2.55 14.50 -10.67
C VAL A 641 -2.79 14.40 -12.16
N CYS A 642 -2.11 15.25 -12.94
CA CYS A 642 -2.27 15.35 -14.38
C CYS A 642 -0.92 15.31 -15.10
N GLY A 643 -0.89 14.74 -16.29
CA GLY A 643 0.24 14.84 -17.21
C GLY A 643 -0.11 14.34 -18.59
N ASP A 644 0.60 14.81 -19.60
CA ASP A 644 0.32 14.46 -21.00
C ASP A 644 1.17 13.27 -21.46
N ARG A 645 0.76 12.60 -22.54
CA ARG A 645 1.59 11.56 -23.15
C ARG A 645 2.81 12.20 -23.83
N GLY A 646 3.99 11.66 -23.55
CA GLY A 646 5.23 12.14 -24.16
C GLY A 646 5.41 11.62 -25.59
N SER A 647 5.12 10.33 -25.79
CA SER A 647 5.28 9.60 -27.05
C SER A 647 3.94 9.01 -27.50
N LYS A 648 3.86 8.64 -28.78
CA LYS A 648 2.71 7.90 -29.31
C LYS A 648 2.88 6.41 -29.01
N PRO A 649 1.78 5.65 -28.86
CA PRO A 649 1.87 4.19 -28.76
C PRO A 649 2.66 3.59 -29.93
N VAL A 650 3.58 2.68 -29.62
CA VAL A 650 4.39 1.96 -30.62
C VAL A 650 3.74 0.63 -30.99
N GLY A 651 3.62 0.33 -32.28
CA GLY A 651 3.00 -0.91 -32.75
C GLY A 651 1.51 -0.95 -32.41
N ASP A 652 1.04 -2.09 -31.90
CA ASP A 652 -0.37 -2.31 -31.52
C ASP A 652 -0.64 -1.99 -30.05
N ARG A 653 0.27 -1.29 -29.36
CA ARG A 653 0.14 -0.97 -27.93
C ARG A 653 -1.11 -0.12 -27.69
N VAL A 654 -1.91 -0.51 -26.70
CA VAL A 654 -3.15 0.18 -26.31
C VAL A 654 -3.13 0.58 -24.84
N MET A 655 -3.89 1.64 -24.50
CA MET A 655 -4.11 1.98 -23.09
C MET A 655 -5.18 1.08 -22.50
N ASP A 656 -5.19 0.95 -21.17
CA ASP A 656 -6.19 0.12 -20.48
C ASP A 656 -7.63 0.60 -20.76
N TYR A 657 -7.85 1.92 -20.86
CA TYR A 657 -9.12 2.51 -21.28
C TYR A 657 -9.57 2.00 -22.66
N ASP A 658 -8.68 2.02 -23.65
CA ASP A 658 -8.99 1.62 -25.03
C ASP A 658 -9.37 0.14 -25.09
N PHE A 659 -8.70 -0.70 -24.30
CA PHE A 659 -9.00 -2.13 -24.18
C PHE A 659 -10.42 -2.37 -23.61
N PHE A 660 -10.73 -1.80 -22.43
CA PHE A 660 -12.04 -2.00 -21.80
C PHE A 660 -13.18 -1.37 -22.60
N ARG A 661 -12.97 -0.17 -23.16
CA ARG A 661 -13.92 0.46 -24.08
C ARG A 661 -14.15 -0.40 -25.31
N GLY A 662 -13.08 -0.86 -25.96
CA GLY A 662 -13.14 -1.65 -27.18
C GLY A 662 -13.87 -2.98 -26.97
N LEU A 663 -13.65 -3.63 -25.83
CA LEU A 663 -14.37 -4.83 -25.42
C LEU A 663 -15.84 -4.52 -25.08
N GLY A 664 -16.10 -3.46 -24.30
CA GLY A 664 -17.45 -3.03 -23.94
C GLY A 664 -18.33 -2.75 -25.15
N ILE A 665 -17.82 -2.01 -26.15
CA ILE A 665 -18.57 -1.72 -27.40
C ILE A 665 -18.97 -3.01 -28.14
N ARG A 666 -18.03 -3.96 -28.28
CA ARG A 666 -18.29 -5.25 -28.92
C ARG A 666 -19.33 -6.09 -28.19
N MET A 667 -19.39 -5.92 -26.87
CA MET A 667 -20.35 -6.59 -26.00
C MET A 667 -21.63 -5.78 -25.76
N GLY A 668 -21.92 -4.80 -26.63
CA GLY A 668 -23.19 -4.08 -26.62
C GLY A 668 -23.29 -2.92 -25.63
N GLN A 669 -22.18 -2.48 -25.04
CA GLN A 669 -22.16 -1.38 -24.05
C GLN A 669 -21.91 0.01 -24.66
N ALA A 670 -22.16 0.22 -25.96
CA ALA A 670 -21.74 1.43 -26.66
C ALA A 670 -22.21 2.75 -26.01
N GLU A 671 -23.42 2.78 -25.44
CA GLU A 671 -23.96 3.95 -24.74
C GLU A 671 -23.19 4.30 -23.46
N ALA A 672 -22.59 3.29 -22.81
CA ALA A 672 -21.76 3.48 -21.63
C ALA A 672 -20.35 3.99 -21.97
N TRP A 673 -19.99 4.18 -23.24
CA TRP A 673 -18.64 4.61 -23.64
C TRP A 673 -18.69 5.82 -24.61
N PRO A 674 -19.23 6.97 -24.18
CA PRO A 674 -19.47 8.11 -25.06
C PRO A 674 -18.20 8.84 -25.52
N TRP A 675 -17.06 8.62 -24.87
CA TRP A 675 -15.79 9.27 -25.20
C TRP A 675 -14.96 8.36 -26.12
N GLU A 676 -14.51 8.89 -27.25
CA GLU A 676 -13.72 8.13 -28.22
C GLU A 676 -12.30 7.87 -27.71
N THR A 677 -11.69 8.89 -27.10
CA THR A 677 -10.32 8.83 -26.56
C THR A 677 -10.31 9.09 -25.05
N TYR A 678 -9.24 8.65 -24.37
CA TYR A 678 -9.07 8.96 -22.96
C TYR A 678 -8.89 10.46 -22.71
N GLU A 679 -8.26 11.19 -23.63
CA GLU A 679 -8.19 12.65 -23.59
C GLU A 679 -9.58 13.31 -23.60
N ASP A 680 -10.57 12.74 -24.29
CA ASP A 680 -11.95 13.23 -24.25
C ASP A 680 -12.62 12.94 -22.90
N VAL A 681 -12.24 11.84 -22.25
CA VAL A 681 -12.61 11.59 -20.85
C VAL A 681 -12.03 12.69 -19.96
N ILE A 682 -10.75 13.01 -20.09
CA ILE A 682 -10.10 14.05 -19.28
C ILE A 682 -10.82 15.39 -19.46
N LYS A 683 -11.12 15.78 -20.72
CA LYS A 683 -11.90 17.00 -21.02
C LYS A 683 -13.28 16.99 -20.37
N HIS A 684 -13.97 15.86 -20.38
CA HIS A 684 -15.24 15.70 -19.68
C HIS A 684 -15.08 15.86 -18.17
N ARG A 685 -14.04 15.25 -17.58
CA ARG A 685 -13.77 15.33 -16.14
C ARG A 685 -13.56 16.77 -15.68
N ILE A 686 -12.78 17.55 -16.42
CA ILE A 686 -12.49 18.96 -16.09
C ILE A 686 -13.65 19.92 -16.39
N SER A 687 -14.62 19.52 -17.22
CA SER A 687 -15.73 20.43 -17.60
C SER A 687 -16.68 20.75 -16.44
N ARG A 688 -16.51 20.13 -15.26
CA ARG A 688 -17.32 20.37 -14.05
C ARG A 688 -16.89 21.64 -13.30
N GLY A 689 -17.06 22.77 -13.97
CA GLY A 689 -16.96 24.10 -13.34
C GLY A 689 -15.57 24.46 -12.80
N VAL A 690 -14.51 23.79 -13.27
CA VAL A 690 -13.13 24.14 -12.90
C VAL A 690 -12.60 25.14 -13.92
N ASP A 691 -12.13 26.30 -13.45
CA ASP A 691 -11.53 27.35 -14.30
C ASP A 691 -10.07 27.03 -14.64
N VAL A 692 -9.84 25.83 -15.18
CA VAL A 692 -8.51 25.35 -15.60
C VAL A 692 -8.64 24.42 -16.79
N ASP A 693 -7.80 24.62 -17.81
CA ASP A 693 -7.75 23.74 -18.97
C ASP A 693 -6.73 22.60 -18.81
N TYR A 694 -6.81 21.60 -19.69
CA TYR A 694 -5.95 20.42 -19.66
C TYR A 694 -4.45 20.76 -19.75
N THR A 695 -4.08 21.73 -20.59
CA THR A 695 -2.69 22.17 -20.77
C THR A 695 -2.13 22.73 -19.46
N THR A 696 -2.90 23.60 -18.82
CA THR A 696 -2.53 24.22 -17.54
C THR A 696 -2.38 23.18 -16.45
N LEU A 697 -3.29 22.20 -16.38
CA LEU A 697 -3.17 21.08 -15.44
C LEU A 697 -1.90 20.25 -15.67
N CYS A 698 -1.55 19.95 -16.92
CA CYS A 698 -0.31 19.24 -17.24
C CYS A 698 0.94 20.02 -16.82
N GLU A 699 0.95 21.35 -17.03
CA GLU A 699 2.08 22.20 -16.66
C GLU A 699 2.25 22.38 -15.14
N GLN A 700 1.16 22.28 -14.39
CA GLN A 700 1.16 22.27 -12.92
C GLN A 700 1.50 20.89 -12.35
N GLY A 701 1.08 19.82 -13.04
CA GLY A 701 1.33 18.42 -12.70
C GLY A 701 0.46 17.90 -11.55
N THR A 702 0.41 18.62 -10.43
CA THR A 702 -0.53 18.36 -9.32
C THR A 702 -1.36 19.61 -9.05
N TRP A 703 -2.67 19.50 -9.18
CA TRP A 703 -3.62 20.60 -8.98
C TRP A 703 -4.40 20.39 -7.69
N PHE A 704 -4.38 21.41 -6.84
CA PHE A 704 -5.15 21.47 -5.61
C PHE A 704 -6.31 22.46 -5.78
N PRO A 705 -7.54 22.12 -5.35
CA PRO A 705 -8.68 23.03 -5.43
C PRO A 705 -8.54 24.25 -4.48
N GLY A 706 -7.67 24.16 -3.49
CA GLY A 706 -7.44 25.21 -2.51
C GLY A 706 -6.35 24.84 -1.50
N PRO A 707 -6.12 25.67 -0.46
CA PRO A 707 -5.22 25.33 0.62
C PRO A 707 -5.76 24.15 1.44
N THR A 708 -4.85 23.36 2.02
CA THR A 708 -5.19 22.31 2.99
C THR A 708 -5.99 22.90 4.15
N ARG A 709 -7.09 22.23 4.53
CA ARG A 709 -7.97 22.64 5.63
C ARG A 709 -7.94 21.59 6.75
N SER A 710 -8.12 22.04 7.99
CA SER A 710 -8.20 21.20 9.20
C SER A 710 -9.46 21.53 9.98
N PHE A 711 -9.84 20.66 10.93
CA PHE A 711 -11.05 20.78 11.74
C PHE A 711 -12.35 20.83 10.91
N LYS A 712 -12.34 20.20 9.73
CA LYS A 712 -13.46 20.18 8.79
C LYS A 712 -14.70 19.56 9.41
N TYR A 713 -14.53 18.59 10.31
CA TYR A 713 -15.64 17.98 11.05
C TYR A 713 -16.44 18.99 11.89
N ALA A 714 -15.83 20.11 12.30
CA ALA A 714 -16.47 21.16 13.09
C ALA A 714 -17.04 22.30 12.24
N GLU A 715 -16.92 22.24 10.91
CA GLU A 715 -17.49 23.24 10.01
C GLU A 715 -19.03 23.21 10.04
N THR A 716 -19.65 24.38 9.92
CA THR A 716 -21.10 24.49 9.73
C THR A 716 -21.46 24.32 8.27
N LEU A 717 -22.31 23.34 7.97
CA LEU A 717 -22.87 23.09 6.65
C LEU A 717 -23.85 24.20 6.24
N PRO A 718 -24.13 24.37 4.94
CA PRO A 718 -25.08 25.38 4.44
C PRO A 718 -26.49 25.31 5.05
N ASN A 719 -26.91 24.13 5.52
CA ASN A 719 -28.19 23.91 6.18
C ASN A 719 -28.17 24.25 7.70
N GLY A 720 -27.04 24.77 8.22
CA GLY A 720 -26.87 25.14 9.62
C GLY A 720 -26.37 24.03 10.54
N GLN A 721 -26.23 22.79 10.05
CA GLN A 721 -25.77 21.65 10.84
C GLN A 721 -24.25 21.66 10.99
N THR A 722 -23.75 21.14 12.12
CA THR A 722 -22.33 20.78 12.24
C THR A 722 -22.03 19.61 11.30
N LYS A 723 -20.93 19.66 10.55
CA LYS A 723 -20.62 18.68 9.49
C LYS A 723 -20.42 17.25 10.01
N GLY A 724 -19.62 17.09 11.07
CA GLY A 724 -19.22 15.78 11.60
C GLY A 724 -18.30 15.02 10.64
N PHE A 725 -18.17 13.71 10.86
CA PHE A 725 -17.41 12.79 10.00
C PHE A 725 -18.34 12.05 9.03
N ALA A 726 -17.82 11.62 7.87
CA ALA A 726 -18.60 10.88 6.86
C ALA A 726 -18.78 9.39 7.25
N THR A 727 -19.25 9.17 8.47
CA THR A 727 -19.45 7.87 9.11
C THR A 727 -20.94 7.63 9.39
N PRO A 728 -21.39 6.38 9.59
CA PRO A 728 -22.77 6.08 9.97
C PRO A 728 -23.26 6.91 11.17
N THR A 729 -22.39 7.16 12.15
CA THR A 729 -22.72 7.91 13.36
C THR A 729 -22.65 9.43 13.23
N ARG A 730 -22.04 9.98 12.16
CA ARG A 730 -21.48 11.35 12.06
C ARG A 730 -20.39 11.71 13.07
N LYS A 731 -19.91 10.76 13.86
CA LYS A 731 -18.80 10.91 14.81
C LYS A 731 -17.57 10.13 14.35
N ALA A 732 -16.42 10.42 14.93
CA ALA A 732 -15.28 9.53 14.83
C ALA A 732 -15.55 8.25 15.65
N GLU A 733 -15.42 7.08 15.05
CA GLU A 733 -15.85 5.84 15.69
C GLU A 733 -14.69 5.13 16.38
N ILE A 734 -14.56 5.31 17.70
CA ILE A 734 -13.67 4.46 18.52
C ILE A 734 -14.26 3.06 18.72
N TYR A 735 -15.59 2.95 18.62
CA TYR A 735 -16.33 1.71 18.51
C TYR A 735 -16.91 1.62 17.09
N PRO A 736 -16.27 0.92 16.14
CA PRO A 736 -16.72 0.89 14.75
C PRO A 736 -18.05 0.14 14.61
N THR A 737 -19.14 0.89 14.49
CA THR A 737 -20.52 0.36 14.46
C THR A 737 -20.75 -0.56 13.26
N LEU A 738 -20.06 -0.30 12.16
CA LEU A 738 -20.04 -1.19 11.01
C LEU A 738 -19.61 -2.62 11.36
N MET A 739 -18.62 -2.78 12.25
CA MET A 739 -18.15 -4.11 12.63
C MET A 739 -19.23 -4.88 13.39
N GLU A 740 -19.96 -4.21 14.28
CA GLU A 740 -21.13 -4.78 14.96
C GLU A 740 -22.22 -5.18 13.95
N ASP A 741 -22.58 -4.29 13.03
CA ASP A 741 -23.63 -4.54 12.02
C ASP A 741 -23.28 -5.68 11.06
N LEU A 742 -21.98 -5.97 10.92
CA LEU A 742 -21.45 -7.10 10.15
C LEU A 742 -21.21 -8.35 11.02
N ASP A 743 -21.75 -8.43 12.24
CA ASP A 743 -21.52 -9.50 13.23
C ASP A 743 -20.03 -9.83 13.44
N TYR A 744 -19.18 -8.81 13.52
CA TYR A 744 -17.82 -8.91 14.02
C TYR A 744 -17.67 -8.18 15.34
N SER A 745 -16.61 -8.49 16.08
CA SER A 745 -16.29 -7.71 17.27
C SER A 745 -15.80 -6.32 16.85
N ALA A 746 -16.49 -5.28 17.30
CA ALA A 746 -16.03 -3.90 17.19
C ALA A 746 -14.89 -3.58 18.17
N LEU A 747 -14.81 -4.32 19.28
CA LEU A 747 -13.72 -4.23 20.25
C LEU A 747 -12.52 -5.07 19.77
N PRO A 748 -11.33 -4.47 19.57
CA PRO A 748 -10.18 -5.22 19.10
C PRO A 748 -9.70 -6.22 20.15
N TYR A 749 -9.20 -7.37 19.72
CA TYR A 749 -8.58 -8.36 20.60
C TYR A 749 -7.40 -9.05 19.93
N TYR A 750 -6.36 -9.40 20.68
CA TYR A 750 -5.19 -10.05 20.07
C TYR A 750 -5.47 -11.54 19.79
N ARG A 751 -5.09 -12.01 18.60
CA ARG A 751 -5.06 -13.44 18.26
C ARG A 751 -3.64 -13.87 17.92
N GLU A 752 -3.09 -14.80 18.67
CA GLU A 752 -1.78 -15.38 18.35
C GLU A 752 -1.78 -15.98 16.92
N LEU A 753 -0.73 -15.70 16.14
CA LEU A 753 -0.64 -16.20 14.77
C LEU A 753 -0.57 -17.74 14.76
N PRO A 754 -1.06 -18.43 13.71
CA PRO A 754 -1.15 -19.89 13.70
C PRO A 754 0.20 -20.64 13.71
N GLU A 755 1.26 -19.97 13.28
CA GLU A 755 2.60 -20.55 13.10
C GLU A 755 3.62 -19.74 13.90
N THR A 756 3.59 -19.82 15.23
CA THR A 756 4.60 -19.17 16.09
C THR A 756 5.13 -20.15 17.14
N PRO A 757 6.25 -19.82 17.81
CA PRO A 757 6.71 -20.61 18.95
C PRO A 757 5.71 -20.67 20.11
N LEU A 758 4.76 -19.73 20.20
CA LEU A 758 3.71 -19.71 21.23
C LEU A 758 2.52 -20.59 20.84
N SER A 759 2.01 -20.47 19.61
CA SER A 759 0.84 -21.23 19.15
C SER A 759 1.18 -22.64 18.68
N ASN A 760 2.39 -22.89 18.18
CA ASN A 760 2.82 -24.18 17.66
C ASN A 760 4.30 -24.49 17.98
N PRO A 761 4.62 -24.83 19.24
CA PRO A 761 5.99 -25.09 19.68
C PRO A 761 6.67 -26.26 18.93
N GLU A 762 5.92 -27.29 18.54
CA GLU A 762 6.47 -28.44 17.81
C GLU A 762 6.86 -28.06 16.38
N LEU A 763 6.05 -27.22 15.71
CA LEU A 763 6.41 -26.68 14.41
C LEU A 763 7.66 -25.78 14.50
N ALA A 764 7.75 -24.96 15.56
CA ALA A 764 8.91 -24.11 15.81
C ALA A 764 10.20 -24.89 16.06
N LYS A 765 10.15 -26.12 16.60
CA LYS A 765 11.34 -26.99 16.68
C LYS A 765 11.83 -27.43 15.30
N LYS A 766 10.91 -27.67 14.36
CA LYS A 766 11.22 -28.08 12.97
C LYS A 766 11.65 -26.89 12.10
N TYR A 767 11.07 -25.73 12.35
CA TYR A 767 11.27 -24.48 11.61
C TYR A 767 11.51 -23.33 12.59
N PRO A 768 12.76 -23.15 13.07
CA PRO A 768 13.06 -22.29 14.21
C PRO A 768 13.11 -20.79 13.92
N LEU A 769 13.10 -20.38 12.65
CA LEU A 769 13.25 -18.98 12.26
C LEU A 769 11.90 -18.37 11.86
N ARG A 770 11.62 -17.15 12.33
CA ARG A 770 10.47 -16.35 11.86
C ARG A 770 10.77 -15.77 10.48
N LEU A 771 9.98 -16.13 9.50
CA LEU A 771 9.99 -15.59 8.15
C LEU A 771 9.04 -14.40 8.05
N THR A 772 9.58 -13.28 7.57
CA THR A 772 8.79 -12.13 7.12
C THR A 772 9.08 -11.86 5.65
N THR A 773 8.05 -11.49 4.89
CA THR A 773 8.24 -11.03 3.52
C THR A 773 8.47 -9.52 3.49
N GLY A 774 9.41 -9.06 2.67
CA GLY A 774 9.79 -7.64 2.68
C GLY A 774 11.04 -7.37 1.88
N GLY A 775 11.87 -6.44 2.37
CA GLY A 775 13.16 -6.13 1.74
C GLY A 775 13.03 -5.59 0.34
N ARG A 776 12.03 -4.72 0.10
CA ARG A 776 11.91 -4.05 -1.21
C ARG A 776 13.15 -3.18 -1.41
N VAL A 777 13.77 -3.30 -2.58
CA VAL A 777 14.90 -2.47 -2.99
C VAL A 777 14.48 -1.51 -4.09
N SER A 778 14.91 -0.27 -3.96
CA SER A 778 14.54 0.87 -4.81
C SER A 778 14.64 0.66 -6.34
N VAL A 779 15.60 -0.17 -6.80
CA VAL A 779 15.84 -0.42 -8.23
C VAL A 779 14.84 -1.40 -8.86
N LEU A 780 14.03 -2.06 -8.04
CA LEU A 780 12.98 -3.00 -8.43
C LEU A 780 11.63 -2.53 -7.88
N TYR A 781 10.53 -2.98 -8.49
CA TYR A 781 9.20 -2.69 -7.97
C TYR A 781 8.30 -3.90 -8.21
N HIS A 782 7.77 -4.47 -7.13
CA HIS A 782 7.06 -5.76 -7.17
C HIS A 782 7.79 -6.82 -8.02
N SER A 783 7.17 -7.26 -9.12
CA SER A 783 7.74 -8.21 -10.07
C SER A 783 8.33 -7.56 -11.33
N GLU A 784 8.33 -6.23 -11.41
CA GLU A 784 8.84 -5.47 -12.55
C GLU A 784 10.33 -5.16 -12.46
N ASN A 785 10.86 -4.59 -13.55
CA ASN A 785 12.26 -4.20 -13.68
C ASN A 785 13.22 -5.40 -13.53
N ARG A 786 12.73 -6.60 -13.85
CA ARG A 786 13.48 -7.85 -13.81
C ARG A 786 14.09 -8.26 -15.13
N VAL A 787 13.65 -7.65 -16.23
CA VAL A 787 14.11 -8.01 -17.57
C VAL A 787 15.57 -7.56 -17.73
N PRO A 788 16.52 -8.48 -18.01
CA PRO A 788 17.89 -8.12 -18.30
C PRO A 788 17.98 -7.17 -19.50
N GLY A 789 18.94 -6.24 -19.48
CA GLY A 789 19.13 -5.24 -20.56
C GLY A 789 18.60 -3.84 -20.25
N GLN A 790 17.81 -3.67 -19.20
CA GLN A 790 17.33 -2.36 -18.71
C GLN A 790 18.29 -1.68 -17.71
N GLY A 791 19.33 -2.39 -17.26
CA GLY A 791 20.29 -1.93 -16.25
C GLY A 791 19.84 -2.07 -14.78
N THR A 792 18.53 -2.09 -14.48
CA THR A 792 17.98 -2.36 -13.12
C THR A 792 18.37 -3.76 -12.64
N ARG A 793 18.17 -4.77 -13.49
CA ARG A 793 18.56 -6.17 -13.24
C ARG A 793 20.06 -6.36 -13.01
N SER A 794 20.91 -5.50 -13.58
CA SER A 794 22.36 -5.54 -13.39
C SER A 794 22.81 -4.99 -12.03
N ILE A 795 22.00 -4.09 -11.42
CA ILE A 795 22.28 -3.56 -10.08
C ILE A 795 21.88 -4.58 -9.02
N PHE A 796 20.73 -5.24 -9.20
CA PHE A 796 20.22 -6.25 -8.27
C PHE A 796 19.94 -7.58 -8.98
N PRO A 797 20.97 -8.42 -9.18
CA PRO A 797 20.94 -9.58 -10.06
C PRO A 797 20.38 -10.85 -9.44
N TYR A 798 20.08 -10.92 -8.14
CA TYR A 798 19.48 -12.11 -7.54
C TYR A 798 18.54 -11.77 -6.38
N PRO A 799 17.47 -12.55 -6.12
CA PRO A 799 16.71 -12.43 -4.88
C PRO A 799 17.60 -12.64 -3.66
N SER A 800 17.37 -11.88 -2.60
CA SER A 800 18.13 -12.01 -1.34
C SER A 800 17.24 -12.29 -0.14
N VAL A 801 17.76 -13.07 0.81
CA VAL A 801 17.19 -13.26 2.14
C VAL A 801 18.14 -12.71 3.19
N TYR A 802 17.65 -11.77 3.99
CA TYR A 802 18.41 -11.13 5.05
C TYR A 802 18.32 -11.97 6.32
N MET A 803 19.46 -12.23 6.95
CA MET A 803 19.52 -13.00 8.18
C MET A 803 20.63 -12.51 9.11
N HIS A 804 20.40 -12.65 10.42
CA HIS A 804 21.37 -12.23 11.42
C HIS A 804 22.59 -13.16 11.42
N ARG A 805 23.80 -12.61 11.58
CA ARG A 805 25.08 -13.34 11.53
C ARG A 805 25.15 -14.58 12.44
N GLU A 806 24.53 -14.52 13.61
CA GLU A 806 24.54 -15.65 14.55
C GLU A 806 23.62 -16.79 14.11
N ASP A 807 22.47 -16.46 13.53
CA ASP A 807 21.58 -17.46 12.95
C ASP A 807 22.25 -18.08 11.71
N ALA A 808 22.97 -17.27 10.92
CA ALA A 808 23.72 -17.74 9.77
C ALA A 808 24.80 -18.76 10.17
N ARG A 809 25.55 -18.48 11.24
CA ARG A 809 26.51 -19.43 11.83
C ARG A 809 25.84 -20.71 12.28
N ALA A 810 24.73 -20.62 13.01
CA ALA A 810 23.98 -21.79 13.48
C ALA A 810 23.44 -22.65 12.31
N CYS A 811 23.11 -22.02 11.18
CA CYS A 811 22.64 -22.70 9.96
C CYS A 811 23.76 -23.11 8.98
N GLY A 812 25.03 -22.80 9.27
CA GLY A 812 26.15 -23.07 8.35
C GLY A 812 26.14 -22.23 7.06
N VAL A 813 25.46 -21.08 7.07
CA VAL A 813 25.25 -20.17 5.93
C VAL A 813 26.27 -19.02 5.95
N ARG A 814 26.87 -18.72 4.80
CA ARG A 814 27.73 -17.55 4.59
C ARG A 814 27.01 -16.48 3.79
N ASP A 815 27.50 -15.25 3.92
CA ASP A 815 27.07 -14.17 3.04
C ASP A 815 27.34 -14.54 1.56
N GLY A 816 26.37 -14.29 0.69
CA GLY A 816 26.44 -14.61 -0.73
C GLY A 816 26.12 -16.06 -1.10
N ASP A 817 25.90 -16.96 -0.12
CA ASP A 817 25.49 -18.32 -0.42
C ASP A 817 24.09 -18.36 -1.05
N TRP A 818 23.89 -19.26 -2.00
CA TRP A 818 22.54 -19.68 -2.33
C TRP A 818 22.01 -20.59 -1.23
N VAL A 819 20.83 -20.26 -0.70
CA VAL A 819 20.17 -21.00 0.38
C VAL A 819 18.75 -21.42 0.01
N TRP A 820 18.33 -22.55 0.56
CA TRP A 820 16.94 -22.95 0.62
C TRP A 820 16.26 -22.32 1.84
N ILE A 821 15.09 -21.73 1.62
CA ILE A 821 14.16 -21.28 2.65
C ILE A 821 12.98 -22.22 2.58
N GLU A 822 12.70 -22.96 3.65
CA GLU A 822 11.72 -24.05 3.63
C GLU A 822 10.76 -23.97 4.81
N ASN A 823 9.49 -24.27 4.54
CA ASN A 823 8.45 -24.54 5.55
C ASN A 823 7.63 -25.79 5.16
N GLU A 824 6.47 -26.01 5.77
CA GLU A 824 5.64 -27.20 5.47
C GLU A 824 5.08 -27.25 4.05
N ARG A 825 5.01 -26.09 3.38
CA ARG A 825 4.36 -25.92 2.08
C ARG A 825 5.33 -26.14 0.93
N GLY A 826 6.60 -25.88 1.16
CA GLY A 826 7.64 -26.10 0.17
C GLY A 826 8.95 -25.40 0.51
N ARG A 827 9.76 -25.18 -0.52
CA ARG A 827 11.03 -24.46 -0.41
C ARG A 827 11.26 -23.54 -1.60
N ILE A 828 11.96 -22.45 -1.35
CA ILE A 828 12.44 -21.52 -2.38
C ILE A 828 13.92 -21.26 -2.21
N LYS A 829 14.56 -20.72 -3.25
CA LYS A 829 15.99 -20.44 -3.31
C LYS A 829 16.25 -18.94 -3.42
N GLN A 830 17.05 -18.39 -2.51
CA GLN A 830 17.51 -16.99 -2.55
C GLN A 830 18.99 -16.92 -2.15
N VAL A 831 19.63 -15.77 -2.37
CA VAL A 831 21.00 -15.51 -1.93
C VAL A 831 20.97 -14.99 -0.49
N ALA A 832 21.74 -15.56 0.40
CA ALA A 832 21.86 -15.09 1.77
C ALA A 832 22.58 -13.73 1.82
N HIS A 833 21.96 -12.78 2.50
CA HIS A 833 22.60 -11.54 2.94
C HIS A 833 22.74 -11.60 4.46
N VAL A 834 23.97 -11.69 4.94
CA VAL A 834 24.27 -11.91 6.36
C VAL A 834 24.74 -10.61 7.00
N ASP A 835 23.94 -10.07 7.92
CA ASP A 835 24.22 -8.81 8.60
C ASP A 835 23.89 -8.85 10.11
N GLN A 836 23.86 -7.68 10.76
CA GLN A 836 23.42 -7.51 12.15
C GLN A 836 22.21 -6.55 12.27
N ALA A 837 21.71 -6.07 11.14
CA ALA A 837 20.63 -5.09 11.09
C ALA A 837 19.27 -5.77 11.35
N ILE A 838 19.11 -7.04 10.95
CA ILE A 838 17.92 -7.82 11.29
C ILE A 838 18.06 -8.49 12.67
N ILE A 839 16.96 -8.56 13.44
CA ILE A 839 16.96 -9.26 14.72
C ILE A 839 17.22 -10.78 14.62
N LYS A 840 17.82 -11.34 15.67
CA LYS A 840 18.02 -12.79 15.83
C LYS A 840 16.72 -13.58 15.77
N GLY A 841 16.79 -14.80 15.25
CA GLY A 841 15.65 -15.70 15.08
C GLY A 841 14.66 -15.25 14.00
N THR A 842 15.02 -14.24 13.18
CA THR A 842 14.17 -13.68 12.13
C THR A 842 14.93 -13.60 10.81
N VAL A 843 14.23 -13.90 9.72
CA VAL A 843 14.74 -13.78 8.35
C VAL A 843 13.75 -13.00 7.50
N GLN A 844 14.27 -12.14 6.63
CA GLN A 844 13.46 -11.33 5.72
C GLN A 844 13.73 -11.76 4.29
N ALA A 845 12.76 -12.40 3.63
CA ALA A 845 12.89 -12.87 2.26
C ALA A 845 12.20 -11.92 1.28
N MET A 846 12.84 -11.69 0.12
CA MET A 846 12.26 -10.83 -0.91
C MET A 846 11.11 -11.51 -1.66
N PRO A 847 9.92 -10.89 -1.77
CA PRO A 847 8.80 -11.44 -2.54
C PRO A 847 8.89 -11.08 -4.03
N SER A 848 7.98 -11.65 -4.82
CA SER A 848 7.71 -11.25 -6.21
C SER A 848 8.84 -11.56 -7.20
N TRP A 849 9.58 -12.64 -6.98
CA TRP A 849 10.72 -13.05 -7.81
C TRP A 849 10.39 -14.03 -8.95
N TRP A 850 10.93 -13.74 -10.14
CA TRP A 850 10.89 -14.57 -11.35
C TRP A 850 12.10 -14.22 -12.24
N TYR A 851 12.35 -15.01 -13.28
CA TYR A 851 13.53 -14.99 -14.13
C TYR A 851 13.15 -14.91 -15.62
N PRO A 852 13.03 -13.69 -16.20
CA PRO A 852 12.67 -13.48 -17.60
C PRO A 852 13.68 -14.05 -18.63
N GLU A 853 14.86 -14.43 -18.17
CA GLU A 853 15.91 -15.12 -18.92
C GLU A 853 15.68 -16.63 -19.06
N LEU A 854 14.85 -17.23 -18.19
CA LEU A 854 14.51 -18.64 -18.28
C LEU A 854 13.36 -18.87 -19.27
N PRO A 855 13.24 -20.09 -19.83
CA PRO A 855 12.14 -20.43 -20.72
C PRO A 855 10.77 -20.33 -20.02
N ALA A 856 9.72 -19.99 -20.77
CA ALA A 856 8.36 -19.90 -20.25
C ALA A 856 7.64 -21.24 -20.30
N GLU A 857 8.05 -22.13 -21.18
CA GLU A 857 7.54 -23.48 -21.28
C GLU A 857 7.85 -24.33 -20.04
N GLU A 858 7.00 -25.32 -19.79
CA GLU A 858 7.23 -26.30 -18.72
C GLU A 858 8.56 -27.05 -18.93
N PRO A 859 9.28 -27.39 -17.85
CA PRO A 859 8.94 -27.18 -16.44
C PRO A 859 9.42 -25.83 -15.88
N TRP A 860 10.01 -24.96 -16.71
CA TRP A 860 10.75 -23.79 -16.24
C TRP A 860 9.84 -22.69 -15.70
N ASN A 861 8.74 -22.37 -16.40
CA ASN A 861 7.77 -21.33 -16.03
C ASN A 861 8.46 -20.01 -15.61
N GLN A 862 9.55 -19.65 -16.29
CA GLN A 862 10.41 -18.51 -15.96
C GLN A 862 10.83 -18.44 -14.48
N GLY A 863 10.97 -19.59 -13.83
CA GLY A 863 11.37 -19.73 -12.43
C GLY A 863 10.44 -19.08 -11.41
N ALA A 864 9.14 -18.88 -11.74
CA ALA A 864 8.16 -18.30 -10.83
C ALA A 864 8.06 -19.05 -9.48
N PHE A 865 8.31 -20.36 -9.48
CA PHE A 865 8.26 -21.20 -8.28
C PHE A 865 9.61 -21.47 -7.63
N ILE A 866 10.70 -20.88 -8.15
CA ILE A 866 12.05 -21.12 -7.63
C ILE A 866 12.36 -20.19 -6.46
N SER A 867 11.97 -18.92 -6.55
CA SER A 867 12.43 -17.88 -5.60
C SER A 867 11.32 -17.02 -5.03
N ASN A 868 10.06 -17.20 -5.46
CA ASN A 868 8.94 -16.40 -4.99
C ASN A 868 8.42 -16.89 -3.64
N VAL A 869 8.44 -16.04 -2.62
CA VAL A 869 7.98 -16.39 -1.27
C VAL A 869 6.50 -16.76 -1.21
N GLY A 870 5.67 -16.36 -2.19
CA GLY A 870 4.29 -16.84 -2.31
C GLY A 870 4.16 -18.37 -2.30
N CYS A 871 5.20 -19.11 -2.70
CA CYS A 871 5.28 -20.57 -2.63
C CYS A 871 5.32 -21.14 -1.20
N LEU A 872 5.60 -20.29 -0.20
CA LEU A 872 5.67 -20.63 1.22
C LEU A 872 4.45 -20.11 2.00
N VAL A 873 3.50 -19.45 1.34
CA VAL A 873 2.34 -18.81 1.99
C VAL A 873 1.13 -19.76 1.92
N ASP A 874 0.27 -19.73 2.93
CA ASP A 874 -0.99 -20.50 2.92
C ASP A 874 -1.92 -20.00 1.81
N GLY A 875 -2.31 -20.90 0.91
CA GLY A 875 -3.26 -20.65 -0.19
C GLY A 875 -4.71 -20.97 0.16
N THR A 876 -5.04 -20.96 1.45
CA THR A 876 -6.39 -21.22 1.97
C THR A 876 -6.87 -20.06 2.85
N VAL A 877 -8.15 -20.06 3.21
CA VAL A 877 -8.70 -19.09 4.19
C VAL A 877 -8.16 -19.28 5.61
N ARG A 878 -7.39 -20.36 5.86
CA ARG A 878 -6.78 -20.63 7.15
C ARG A 878 -5.68 -19.60 7.40
N GLY A 879 -5.87 -18.77 8.43
CA GLY A 879 -4.93 -17.68 8.73
C GLY A 879 -5.24 -16.37 8.00
N SER A 880 -6.38 -16.28 7.30
CA SER A 880 -6.90 -15.00 6.86
C SER A 880 -7.55 -14.22 8.01
N ASP A 881 -7.55 -12.90 7.90
CA ASP A 881 -8.44 -12.02 8.65
C ASP A 881 -9.90 -12.35 8.33
N GLU A 882 -10.72 -12.54 9.37
CA GLU A 882 -12.11 -12.94 9.20
C GLU A 882 -12.99 -11.84 8.60
N ALA A 883 -12.65 -10.56 8.80
CA ALA A 883 -13.45 -9.46 8.31
C ALA A 883 -13.10 -9.10 6.86
N THR A 884 -11.80 -9.15 6.54
CA THR A 884 -11.24 -8.54 5.32
C THR A 884 -10.55 -9.52 4.38
N GLY A 885 -10.23 -10.74 4.81
CA GLY A 885 -9.62 -11.76 3.97
C GLY A 885 -8.11 -11.61 3.73
N THR A 886 -7.44 -10.65 4.38
CA THR A 886 -5.97 -10.51 4.32
C THR A 886 -5.30 -11.76 4.90
N TRP A 887 -4.28 -12.32 4.24
CA TRP A 887 -3.56 -13.51 4.72
C TRP A 887 -2.20 -13.16 5.33
N THR A 888 -1.62 -14.10 6.08
CA THR A 888 -0.33 -13.93 6.77
C THR A 888 0.85 -14.05 5.79
N ASN A 889 1.64 -12.98 5.61
CA ASN A 889 2.99 -13.05 5.03
C ASN A 889 4.09 -12.61 6.02
N ARG A 890 3.73 -12.41 7.28
CA ARG A 890 4.64 -11.94 8.33
C ARG A 890 4.50 -12.81 9.56
N GLY A 891 5.62 -13.33 10.04
CA GLY A 891 5.63 -14.22 11.19
C GLY A 891 5.35 -15.68 10.85
N LEU A 892 5.56 -16.10 9.59
CA LEU A 892 5.58 -17.52 9.20
C LEU A 892 6.79 -18.21 9.86
N LEU A 893 6.79 -19.55 9.97
CA LEU A 893 7.98 -20.29 10.40
C LEU A 893 8.73 -20.88 9.22
N CYS A 894 10.06 -20.86 9.30
CA CYS A 894 10.93 -21.47 8.30
C CYS A 894 12.22 -22.05 8.90
N ARG A 895 12.94 -22.81 8.07
CA ARG A 895 14.35 -23.13 8.25
C ARG A 895 15.13 -22.69 7.03
N ILE A 896 16.40 -22.33 7.23
CA ILE A 896 17.32 -21.96 6.16
C ILE A 896 18.53 -22.89 6.17
N TYR A 897 18.97 -23.32 4.99
CA TYR A 897 20.19 -24.11 4.81
C TYR A 897 20.83 -23.89 3.43
N PRO A 898 22.16 -24.05 3.28
CA PRO A 898 22.85 -23.91 2.00
C PRO A 898 22.29 -24.83 0.89
N CYS A 899 22.25 -24.35 -0.35
CA CYS A 899 21.84 -25.15 -1.51
C CYS A 899 22.90 -26.15 -1.97
N ILE A 900 24.16 -25.91 -1.63
CA ILE A 900 25.29 -26.82 -1.83
C ILE A 900 25.77 -27.27 -0.46
N ASP A 901 26.34 -28.47 -0.37
CA ASP A 901 26.95 -28.92 0.88
C ASP A 901 28.08 -27.94 1.25
N PRO A 902 28.12 -27.41 2.48
CA PRO A 902 29.26 -26.62 2.97
C PRO A 902 30.63 -27.27 2.72
N ALA A 903 30.71 -28.60 2.70
CA ALA A 903 31.93 -29.37 2.39
C ALA A 903 32.36 -29.27 0.92
N ASP A 904 31.43 -28.99 0.01
CA ASP A 904 31.66 -28.88 -1.43
C ASP A 904 32.00 -27.45 -1.88
N ARG A 905 32.13 -26.49 -0.95
CA ARG A 905 32.52 -25.11 -1.24
C ARG A 905 33.96 -25.06 -1.79
N THR A 906 34.12 -24.54 -3.00
CA THR A 906 35.43 -24.42 -3.67
C THR A 906 36.19 -23.14 -3.34
N ASP A 907 35.58 -22.20 -2.62
CA ASP A 907 36.19 -20.94 -2.15
C ASP A 907 36.91 -21.15 -0.80
N VAL A 908 38.23 -21.29 -0.88
CA VAL A 908 39.10 -21.87 0.15
C VAL A 908 39.46 -20.94 1.33
N THR A 909 38.87 -19.76 1.47
CA THR A 909 39.38 -18.73 2.40
C THR A 909 38.86 -18.78 3.83
N VAL A 910 37.76 -19.49 4.11
CA VAL A 910 37.27 -19.78 5.48
C VAL A 910 36.63 -21.17 5.44
N THR A 911 36.97 -22.08 6.35
CA THR A 911 36.27 -23.38 6.43
C THR A 911 34.91 -23.24 7.11
N GLY A 912 33.96 -24.16 6.84
CA GLY A 912 32.63 -24.12 7.49
C GLY A 912 32.77 -24.11 9.02
N ASP A 913 33.67 -24.93 9.53
CA ASP A 913 33.97 -25.07 10.96
C ASP A 913 34.54 -23.77 11.56
N GLN A 914 35.49 -23.09 10.90
CA GLN A 914 36.01 -21.80 11.37
C GLN A 914 34.95 -20.69 11.44
N PHE A 915 33.95 -20.72 10.55
CA PHE A 915 32.84 -19.77 10.61
C PHE A 915 31.87 -20.09 11.76
N ILE A 916 31.62 -21.37 12.00
CA ILE A 916 30.74 -21.88 13.07
C ILE A 916 31.39 -21.68 14.45
N GLU A 917 32.70 -21.90 14.58
CA GLU A 917 33.47 -21.83 15.83
C GLU A 917 33.77 -20.39 16.28
N GLY A 918 33.44 -19.38 15.46
CA GLY A 918 33.41 -17.97 15.88
C GLY A 918 34.76 -17.27 15.98
N ASP A 919 35.87 -17.92 15.62
CA ASP A 919 37.23 -17.35 15.72
C ASP A 919 37.57 -16.51 14.47
N THR A 920 36.76 -15.48 14.22
CA THR A 920 36.90 -14.60 13.05
C THR A 920 37.42 -13.22 13.47
N TYR A 921 38.30 -12.63 12.65
CA TYR A 921 38.83 -11.26 12.85
C TYR A 921 37.71 -10.25 13.18
N PHE A 922 36.55 -10.37 12.52
CA PHE A 922 35.40 -9.49 12.75
C PHE A 922 34.74 -9.65 14.13
N ASN A 923 34.73 -10.86 14.71
CA ASN A 923 34.24 -11.08 16.08
C ASN A 923 35.16 -10.41 17.11
N ASP A 924 36.47 -10.57 16.93
CA ASP A 924 37.48 -9.95 17.79
C ASP A 924 37.43 -8.41 17.71
N GLN A 925 37.20 -7.83 16.52
CA GLN A 925 36.96 -6.39 16.39
C GLN A 925 35.64 -5.95 17.03
N TYR A 926 34.56 -6.73 16.88
CA TYR A 926 33.25 -6.41 17.44
C TYR A 926 33.23 -6.45 18.99
N ASP A 927 33.86 -7.45 19.60
CA ASP A 927 33.97 -7.54 21.06
C ASP A 927 34.86 -6.41 21.61
N LYS A 928 35.89 -5.98 20.84
CA LYS A 928 36.71 -4.79 21.16
C LYS A 928 35.95 -3.47 21.07
N LEU A 929 34.89 -3.38 20.26
CA LEU A 929 34.06 -2.19 20.11
C LEU A 929 33.03 -1.99 21.23
N GLY A 930 32.83 -2.97 22.12
CA GLY A 930 32.00 -2.81 23.32
C GLY A 930 30.49 -2.64 23.05
N CYS A 931 29.99 -3.01 21.86
CA CYS A 931 28.60 -2.79 21.42
C CYS A 931 27.50 -3.54 22.21
N ARG A 932 27.83 -4.20 23.33
CA ARG A 932 26.84 -4.92 24.18
C ARG A 932 26.06 -4.01 25.13
N GLU A 933 26.54 -2.80 25.41
CA GLU A 933 25.88 -1.87 26.33
C GLU A 933 25.51 -0.56 25.63
N ILE A 934 24.28 -0.48 25.10
CA ILE A 934 23.63 0.83 24.96
C ILE A 934 23.19 1.22 26.38
N LYS A 935 23.98 2.08 27.03
CA LYS A 935 23.69 2.51 28.41
C LYS A 935 22.40 3.33 28.47
N ARG A 936 21.66 3.13 29.56
CA ARG A 936 20.47 3.89 29.97
C ARG A 936 20.75 5.39 29.84
N ILE A 937 20.01 6.08 28.97
CA ILE A 937 19.99 7.54 28.96
C ILE A 937 19.11 7.97 30.13
N ASP A 938 19.71 8.66 31.10
CA ASP A 938 18.99 9.24 32.23
C ASP A 938 18.44 10.62 31.81
N TRP A 939 17.18 10.63 31.38
CA TRP A 939 16.52 11.80 30.82
C TRP A 939 16.11 12.84 31.89
N GLU A 940 16.11 12.47 33.17
CA GLU A 940 15.73 13.40 34.26
C GLU A 940 16.82 14.44 34.55
N ASN A 941 18.06 14.20 34.10
CA ASN A 941 19.23 15.04 34.38
C ASN A 941 19.94 15.56 33.12
N ALA A 942 19.36 15.39 31.92
CA ALA A 942 19.98 15.85 30.68
C ALA A 942 19.78 17.37 30.49
N ASP A 943 20.88 18.12 30.42
CA ASP A 943 20.89 19.55 30.10
C ASP A 943 20.30 19.77 28.69
N PRO A 944 19.22 20.57 28.52
CA PRO A 944 18.59 20.83 27.22
C PRO A 944 19.55 21.42 26.17
N GLY A 945 20.70 21.95 26.59
CA GLY A 945 21.72 22.51 25.71
C GLY A 945 22.85 21.55 25.31
N GLN A 946 22.95 20.36 25.90
CA GLN A 946 23.98 19.37 25.59
C GLN A 946 23.34 18.10 25.02
N HIS A 947 23.27 18.02 23.69
CA HIS A 947 23.19 16.71 23.04
C HIS A 947 24.36 15.86 23.54
N PRO A 948 24.15 14.57 23.90
CA PRO A 948 25.27 13.67 24.09
C PRO A 948 26.06 13.65 22.79
N THR A 949 27.24 14.26 22.80
CA THR A 949 28.19 14.16 21.71
C THR A 949 28.59 12.70 21.61
N CYS A 950 28.00 12.00 20.65
CA CYS A 950 28.56 10.76 20.17
C CYS A 950 29.91 11.13 19.55
N THR A 951 30.99 11.02 20.33
CA THR A 951 32.35 11.19 19.81
C THR A 951 32.68 9.97 18.97
N TYR A 952 32.15 9.94 17.74
CA TYR A 952 32.76 9.21 16.63
C TYR A 952 34.01 9.99 16.22
N ASP A 953 35.09 9.81 16.97
CA ASP A 953 36.41 10.18 16.49
C ASP A 953 37.20 8.91 16.18
N THR A 954 37.76 8.89 14.97
CA THR A 954 38.59 7.85 14.34
C THR A 954 37.90 6.56 13.89
N LEU A 955 37.49 6.52 12.62
CA LEU A 955 37.83 5.44 11.69
C LEU A 955 37.69 5.97 10.25
N GLY A 956 38.74 6.66 9.79
CA GLY A 956 38.95 6.91 8.37
C GLY A 956 39.64 5.69 7.75
N LYS A 957 38.88 4.89 7.00
CA LYS A 957 39.26 4.14 5.79
C LYS A 957 38.11 3.28 5.28
#